data_AF-A0A7D5NCT9-F1
#
_entry.id   AF-A0A7D5NCT9-F1
#
_cell.length_a   1.000
_cell.length_b   1.000
_cell.length_c   1.000
_cell.angle_alpha   90.00
_cell.angle_beta   90.00
_cell.angle_gamma   90.00
#
_symmetry.space_group_name_H-M   'P 1'
#
loop_
_entity.id
_entity.type
_entity.pdbx_description
1 polymer ?
#
loop_
_entity_poly.entity_id
_entity_poly.type
_entity_poly.pdbx_seq_one_letter_code
_entity_poly.pdbx_strand_id
1 'polypeptide(L)'
;MIQTQSIRFRIAAMVSLAIVLSLGGFALFLNAEIRDINERDETEQLRKTNMMVLDMIGQTDSILRGQAESWAHAFTTALAGRYTLEGGDDPVLKLNGVVLNGSTGEVDTFSLRTKGNVATVFAKKGDDFVRVTTSVKKEDGSRAVGTLLGKEHPAYVLVREGKSFTGKATLFGRDFMTKYDPIHDAAGQVIGLHFVGIDIVESIARMKETIKKIKLGTTGYAYVLDATPGPKAGTLIVHPTSEGKNIIEAKDNEGRPFIREIVEKRNGTIIYPWMNTEAGDTRPRNKIVIYNDYKDWNWIVASGSYTEEIFSLADRARNLTIAATFVLTITLLAILTFYLNRIVIRPLTGLVGSSQRIANGDLTIRLDTGRGDEIGAVMHAMHEMAEKLGTIIGGVRSASDTIGDAARQMSVATSQVSTATEAQAQASAASAAALEEVTVSINEVSTLAGETEASSQKTSRLTEESVAAIHDAVDEIESMASAISASSEQVAGLVKRSEEVGGIAGVIREIADQTNLLALNAAIEAARAGEQGRGFAVVADEVRKLAERTAKATHEIAQMIGQIQDETRQSVSCMEAVAPKIQHGLAKVSAVSDMLDTISAEATDSRKRALEVANATREQAVAANDVAKNVEHVAQMTEETNATMRANVANAARLQQMAQDLRQQVAYFKVS
;
A
#
# COMPACT_ATOMS: atom_id res chain seq x y z
N MET A 1 -6.30 -8.68 -30.65
CA MET A 1 -6.11 -9.86 -29.78
C MET A 1 -4.95 -9.75 -28.78
N ILE A 2 -4.02 -8.79 -28.91
CA ILE A 2 -2.86 -8.62 -27.98
C ILE A 2 -3.24 -7.83 -26.71
N GLN A 3 -4.28 -6.99 -26.74
CA GLN A 3 -4.68 -6.13 -25.61
C GLN A 3 -5.31 -6.85 -24.40
N THR A 4 -5.69 -8.12 -24.53
CA THR A 4 -6.20 -8.95 -23.41
C THR A 4 -5.17 -9.97 -22.90
N GLN A 5 -4.00 -10.04 -23.53
CA GLN A 5 -2.91 -10.92 -23.13
C GLN A 5 -2.14 -10.31 -21.94
N SER A 6 -1.74 -11.15 -20.99
CA SER A 6 -0.97 -10.74 -19.80
C SER A 6 0.31 -10.00 -20.19
N ILE A 7 0.75 -9.05 -19.35
CA ILE A 7 2.01 -8.31 -19.55
C ILE A 7 3.19 -9.27 -19.76
N ARG A 8 3.14 -10.46 -19.12
CA ARG A 8 4.10 -11.56 -19.30
C ARG A 8 4.20 -12.01 -20.75
N PHE A 9 3.07 -12.25 -21.40
CA PHE A 9 3.03 -12.67 -22.80
C PHE A 9 3.54 -11.56 -23.72
N ARG A 10 3.21 -10.29 -23.44
CA ARG A 10 3.65 -9.18 -24.28
C ARG A 10 5.15 -8.97 -24.24
N ILE A 11 5.75 -8.94 -23.05
CA ILE A 11 7.19 -8.76 -22.90
C ILE A 11 7.94 -9.95 -23.50
N ALA A 12 7.52 -11.18 -23.17
CA ALA A 12 8.14 -12.38 -23.72
C ALA A 12 8.01 -12.44 -25.24
N ALA A 13 6.84 -12.12 -25.81
CA ALA A 13 6.62 -12.11 -27.25
C ALA A 13 7.43 -11.02 -27.96
N MET A 14 7.50 -9.80 -27.42
CA MET A 14 8.29 -8.71 -28.02
C MET A 14 9.79 -9.03 -28.04
N VAL A 15 10.34 -9.53 -26.93
CA VAL A 15 11.77 -9.87 -26.85
C VAL A 15 12.08 -11.11 -27.69
N SER A 16 11.21 -12.12 -27.69
CA SER A 16 11.38 -13.32 -28.54
C SER A 16 11.33 -12.95 -30.02
N LEU A 17 10.41 -12.08 -30.42
CA LEU A 17 10.32 -11.58 -31.78
C LEU A 17 11.58 -10.80 -32.18
N ALA A 18 12.11 -9.96 -31.30
CA ALA A 18 13.35 -9.22 -31.55
C ALA A 18 14.56 -10.15 -31.72
N ILE A 19 14.67 -11.22 -30.90
CA ILE A 19 15.75 -12.21 -31.00
C ILE A 19 15.64 -13.01 -32.31
N VAL A 20 14.43 -13.43 -32.69
CA VAL A 20 14.22 -14.19 -33.92
C VAL A 20 14.51 -13.32 -35.15
N LEU A 21 14.07 -12.06 -35.16
CA LEU A 21 14.34 -11.13 -36.27
C LEU A 21 15.83 -10.79 -36.39
N SER A 22 16.53 -10.56 -35.28
CA SER A 22 17.96 -10.21 -35.32
C SER A 22 18.84 -11.40 -35.74
N LEU A 23 18.63 -12.58 -35.16
CA LEU A 23 19.41 -13.77 -35.48
C LEU A 23 19.06 -14.33 -36.86
N GLY A 24 17.78 -14.28 -37.25
CA GLY A 24 17.34 -14.65 -38.59
C GLY A 24 17.91 -13.74 -39.67
N GLY A 25 17.87 -12.41 -39.44
CA GLY A 25 18.49 -11.44 -40.34
C GLY A 25 20.00 -11.61 -40.47
N PHE A 26 20.69 -11.85 -39.35
CA PHE A 26 22.14 -12.08 -39.34
C PHE A 26 22.55 -13.38 -40.05
N ALA A 27 21.77 -14.46 -39.91
CA ALA A 27 22.02 -15.71 -40.63
C ALA A 27 21.83 -15.56 -42.14
N LEU A 28 20.80 -14.83 -42.57
CA LEU A 28 20.58 -14.53 -43.99
C LEU A 28 21.71 -13.68 -44.58
N PHE A 29 22.19 -12.68 -43.83
CA PHE A 29 23.33 -11.85 -44.21
C PHE A 29 24.62 -12.67 -44.36
N LEU A 30 24.99 -13.48 -43.36
CA LEU A 30 26.18 -14.34 -43.41
C LEU A 30 26.12 -15.33 -44.58
N ASN A 31 24.95 -15.90 -44.86
CA ASN A 31 24.77 -16.84 -45.97
C ASN A 31 24.95 -16.15 -47.33
N ALA A 32 24.47 -14.90 -47.48
CA ALA A 32 24.69 -14.12 -48.70
C ALA A 32 26.19 -13.78 -48.89
N GLU A 33 26.88 -13.39 -47.83
CA GLU A 33 28.29 -13.01 -47.87
C GLU A 33 29.21 -14.20 -48.19
N ILE A 34 28.98 -15.36 -47.56
CA ILE A 34 29.75 -16.59 -47.81
C ILE A 34 29.59 -17.07 -49.27
N ARG A 35 28.42 -16.85 -49.88
CA ARG A 35 28.20 -17.21 -51.29
C ARG A 35 29.01 -16.31 -52.23
N ASP A 36 29.00 -15.00 -51.98
CA ASP A 36 29.67 -14.01 -52.84
C ASP A 36 31.21 -14.14 -52.77
N ILE A 37 31.77 -14.48 -51.61
CA ILE A 37 33.22 -14.70 -51.44
C ILE A 37 33.69 -15.95 -52.20
N ASN A 38 33.00 -17.08 -52.08
CA ASN A 38 33.40 -18.32 -52.75
C ASN A 38 33.32 -18.23 -54.27
N GLU A 39 32.30 -17.55 -54.82
CA GLU A 39 32.17 -17.33 -56.27
C GLU A 39 33.34 -16.54 -56.87
N ARG A 40 33.86 -15.55 -56.13
CA ARG A 40 34.98 -14.71 -56.58
C ARG A 40 36.32 -15.46 -56.55
N ASP A 41 36.62 -16.15 -55.45
CA ASP A 41 37.92 -16.80 -55.24
C ASP A 41 38.17 -17.93 -56.25
N GLU A 42 37.18 -18.77 -56.53
CA GLU A 42 37.40 -19.97 -57.38
C GLU A 42 37.45 -19.63 -58.88
N THR A 43 36.71 -18.61 -59.33
CA THR A 43 36.83 -18.11 -60.72
C THR A 43 38.20 -17.47 -60.95
N GLU A 44 38.75 -16.80 -59.94
CA GLU A 44 40.10 -16.24 -59.99
C GLU A 44 41.18 -17.35 -60.04
N GLN A 45 40.99 -18.44 -59.30
CA GLN A 45 41.89 -19.59 -59.33
C GLN A 45 41.93 -20.29 -60.70
N LEU A 46 40.78 -20.43 -61.36
CA LEU A 46 40.72 -20.92 -62.75
C LEU A 46 41.50 -20.00 -63.71
N ARG A 47 41.38 -18.68 -63.52
CA ARG A 47 42.09 -17.69 -64.37
C ARG A 47 43.60 -17.77 -64.15
N LYS A 48 44.03 -17.86 -62.89
CA LYS A 48 45.45 -18.05 -62.52
C LYS A 48 46.03 -19.31 -63.13
N THR A 49 45.28 -20.42 -63.10
CA THR A 49 45.74 -21.69 -63.69
C THR A 49 45.83 -21.60 -65.21
N ASN A 50 44.85 -20.99 -65.89
CA ASN A 50 44.91 -20.80 -67.34
C ASN A 50 46.11 -19.95 -67.76
N MET A 51 46.38 -18.86 -67.02
CA MET A 51 47.57 -18.03 -67.19
C MET A 51 48.86 -18.80 -66.94
N MET A 52 48.92 -19.65 -65.92
CA MET A 52 50.08 -20.51 -65.65
C MET A 52 50.38 -21.45 -66.84
N VAL A 53 49.36 -22.00 -67.49
CA VAL A 53 49.54 -22.84 -68.69
C VAL A 53 50.05 -22.01 -69.88
N LEU A 54 49.49 -20.82 -70.10
CA LEU A 54 49.99 -19.87 -71.11
C LEU A 54 51.45 -19.50 -70.86
N ASP A 55 51.81 -19.17 -69.62
CA ASP A 55 53.18 -18.81 -69.23
C ASP A 55 54.12 -19.99 -69.46
N MET A 56 53.70 -21.23 -69.18
CA MET A 56 54.50 -22.42 -69.45
C MET A 56 54.75 -22.63 -70.95
N ILE A 57 53.76 -22.38 -71.80
CA ILE A 57 53.92 -22.42 -73.26
C ILE A 57 54.86 -21.30 -73.71
N GLY A 58 54.66 -20.08 -73.21
CA GLY A 58 55.50 -18.93 -73.52
C GLY A 58 56.96 -19.12 -73.10
N GLN A 59 57.21 -19.67 -71.91
CA GLN A 59 58.55 -20.01 -71.45
C GLN A 59 59.19 -21.07 -72.34
N THR A 60 58.43 -22.11 -72.72
CA THR A 60 58.95 -23.15 -73.62
C THR A 60 59.30 -22.57 -74.98
N ASP A 61 58.44 -21.74 -75.57
CA ASP A 61 58.72 -21.03 -76.82
C ASP A 61 59.97 -20.14 -76.71
N SER A 62 60.08 -19.34 -75.65
CA SER A 62 61.23 -18.47 -75.40
C SER A 62 62.55 -19.24 -75.28
N ILE A 63 62.55 -20.37 -74.54
CA ILE A 63 63.72 -21.25 -74.43
C ILE A 63 64.11 -21.80 -75.80
N LEU A 64 63.14 -22.28 -76.58
CA LEU A 64 63.41 -22.86 -77.90
C LEU A 64 63.93 -21.80 -78.88
N ARG A 65 63.37 -20.58 -78.85
CA ARG A 65 63.87 -19.44 -79.64
C ARG A 65 65.30 -19.06 -79.27
N GLY A 66 65.58 -18.95 -77.97
CA GLY A 66 66.93 -18.63 -77.48
C GLY A 66 67.96 -19.69 -77.85
N GLN A 67 67.57 -20.97 -77.79
CA GLN A 67 68.42 -22.05 -78.30
C GLN A 67 68.66 -21.89 -79.81
N ALA A 68 67.63 -21.57 -80.60
CA ALA A 68 67.75 -21.43 -82.05
C ALA A 68 68.69 -20.27 -82.41
N GLU A 69 68.63 -19.17 -81.68
CA GLU A 69 69.53 -18.03 -81.83
C GLU A 69 70.97 -18.36 -81.45
N SER A 70 71.18 -19.04 -80.32
CA SER A 70 72.52 -19.45 -79.89
C SER A 70 73.19 -20.38 -80.90
N TRP A 71 72.44 -21.38 -81.39
CA TRP A 71 72.95 -22.32 -82.38
C TRP A 71 73.15 -21.69 -83.75
N ALA A 72 72.25 -20.80 -84.17
CA ALA A 72 72.45 -20.02 -85.39
C ALA A 72 73.70 -19.14 -85.31
N HIS A 73 73.93 -18.46 -84.19
CA HIS A 73 75.15 -17.67 -83.99
C HIS A 73 76.42 -18.53 -84.06
N ALA A 74 76.41 -19.73 -83.47
CA ALA A 74 77.53 -20.66 -83.58
C ALA A 74 77.77 -21.12 -85.03
N PHE A 75 76.68 -21.38 -85.78
CA PHE A 75 76.76 -21.81 -87.18
C PHE A 75 77.25 -20.67 -88.11
N THR A 76 76.72 -19.46 -87.95
CA THR A 76 77.15 -18.29 -88.74
C THR A 76 78.60 -17.93 -88.46
N THR A 77 79.06 -18.07 -87.21
CA THR A 77 80.46 -17.83 -86.83
C THR A 77 81.42 -18.86 -87.44
N ALA A 78 81.02 -20.14 -87.49
CA ALA A 78 81.82 -21.19 -88.15
C ALA A 78 81.98 -20.91 -89.66
N LEU A 79 81.00 -20.26 -90.27
CA LEU A 79 80.99 -19.87 -91.67
C LEU A 79 81.33 -18.38 -91.88
N ALA A 80 82.05 -17.76 -90.95
CA ALA A 80 82.45 -16.36 -91.07
C ALA A 80 83.46 -16.17 -92.22
N GLY A 81 83.21 -15.18 -93.07
CA GLY A 81 84.08 -14.86 -94.20
C GLY A 81 83.37 -14.00 -95.24
N ARG A 82 84.03 -13.80 -96.38
CA ARG A 82 83.48 -13.01 -97.48
C ARG A 82 82.65 -13.89 -98.40
N TYR A 83 81.36 -13.58 -98.50
CA TYR A 83 80.44 -14.25 -99.40
C TYR A 83 80.37 -13.55 -100.76
N THR A 84 80.35 -14.33 -101.83
CA THR A 84 80.06 -13.86 -103.19
C THR A 84 79.07 -14.79 -103.86
N LEU A 85 78.22 -14.22 -104.71
CA LEU A 85 77.22 -14.96 -105.49
C LEU A 85 77.51 -14.79 -106.98
N GLU A 86 77.66 -15.91 -107.69
CA GLU A 86 77.88 -15.95 -109.14
C GLU A 86 76.78 -16.77 -109.81
N GLY A 87 76.33 -16.36 -111.00
CA GLY A 87 75.25 -17.04 -111.73
C GLY A 87 73.86 -16.60 -111.27
N GLY A 88 73.02 -16.15 -112.21
CA GLY A 88 71.68 -15.64 -111.94
C GLY A 88 70.66 -16.76 -111.69
N ASP A 89 70.37 -17.55 -112.74
CA ASP A 89 69.34 -18.60 -112.67
C ASP A 89 69.81 -19.87 -111.94
N ASP A 90 71.11 -20.17 -111.97
CA ASP A 90 71.73 -21.25 -111.19
C ASP A 90 72.80 -20.66 -110.24
N PRO A 91 72.37 -20.13 -109.08
CA PRO A 91 73.25 -19.38 -108.20
C PRO A 91 74.29 -20.27 -107.53
N VAL A 92 75.55 -19.90 -107.70
CA VAL A 92 76.73 -20.49 -107.05
C VAL A 92 77.20 -19.56 -105.95
N LEU A 93 76.98 -19.97 -104.69
CA LEU A 93 77.41 -19.23 -103.52
C LEU A 93 78.83 -19.67 -103.12
N LYS A 94 79.73 -18.70 -102.95
CA LYS A 94 81.11 -18.93 -102.51
C LYS A 94 81.37 -18.28 -101.16
N LEU A 95 82.15 -18.96 -100.31
CA LEU A 95 82.70 -18.45 -99.06
C LEU A 95 84.23 -18.39 -99.18
N ASN A 96 84.82 -17.20 -99.07
CA ASN A 96 86.26 -16.98 -99.26
C ASN A 96 86.78 -17.56 -100.58
N GLY A 97 85.96 -17.52 -101.64
CA GLY A 97 86.26 -18.07 -102.96
C GLY A 97 85.97 -19.57 -103.16
N VAL A 98 85.61 -20.32 -102.11
CA VAL A 98 85.27 -21.75 -102.18
C VAL A 98 83.77 -21.94 -102.37
N VAL A 99 83.36 -22.78 -103.32
CA VAL A 99 81.96 -23.07 -103.62
C VAL A 99 81.30 -23.83 -102.45
N LEU A 100 80.17 -23.29 -101.96
CA LEU A 100 79.35 -23.93 -100.91
C LEU A 100 78.27 -24.85 -101.47
N ASN A 101 77.86 -24.68 -102.73
CA ASN A 101 76.84 -25.52 -103.36
C ASN A 101 77.27 -26.99 -103.32
N GLY A 102 76.44 -27.84 -102.72
CA GLY A 102 76.71 -29.27 -102.56
C GLY A 102 77.76 -29.62 -101.49
N SER A 103 78.42 -28.65 -100.85
CA SER A 103 79.41 -28.90 -99.79
C SER A 103 78.70 -29.18 -98.46
N THR A 104 78.71 -30.44 -98.00
CA THR A 104 77.93 -30.85 -96.82
C THR A 104 78.70 -30.85 -95.51
N GLY A 105 80.02 -30.66 -95.52
CA GLY A 105 80.87 -30.83 -94.33
C GLY A 105 80.42 -30.02 -93.12
N GLU A 106 80.15 -28.73 -93.31
CA GLU A 106 79.77 -27.81 -92.21
C GLU A 106 78.34 -28.05 -91.71
N VAL A 107 77.38 -28.27 -92.62
CA VAL A 107 75.97 -28.53 -92.23
C VAL A 107 75.80 -29.89 -91.55
N ASP A 108 76.63 -30.88 -91.90
CA ASP A 108 76.65 -32.20 -91.27
C ASP A 108 77.36 -32.16 -89.91
N THR A 109 78.49 -31.47 -89.82
CA THR A 109 79.21 -31.25 -88.56
C THR A 109 78.31 -30.54 -87.56
N PHE A 110 77.58 -29.51 -88.00
CA PHE A 110 76.58 -28.85 -87.18
C PHE A 110 75.52 -29.84 -86.69
N SER A 111 74.93 -30.64 -87.57
CA SER A 111 73.86 -31.57 -87.22
C SER A 111 74.29 -32.68 -86.24
N LEU A 112 75.51 -33.20 -86.43
CA LEU A 112 76.12 -34.17 -85.52
C LEU A 112 76.41 -33.59 -84.14
N ARG A 113 77.02 -32.39 -84.08
CA ARG A 113 77.37 -31.74 -82.79
C ARG A 113 76.15 -31.31 -81.98
N THR A 114 75.06 -30.98 -82.66
CA THR A 114 73.83 -30.50 -82.04
C THR A 114 72.76 -31.59 -81.86
N LYS A 115 73.13 -32.86 -82.06
CA LYS A 115 72.29 -34.04 -81.83
C LYS A 115 70.91 -33.94 -82.51
N GLY A 116 70.90 -33.71 -83.82
CA GLY A 116 69.69 -33.78 -84.64
C GLY A 116 69.08 -32.44 -85.02
N ASN A 117 69.64 -31.32 -84.58
CA ASN A 117 69.31 -30.03 -85.21
C ASN A 117 69.86 -30.01 -86.64
N VAL A 118 69.28 -29.15 -87.47
CA VAL A 118 69.57 -29.08 -88.90
C VAL A 118 70.08 -27.70 -89.26
N ALA A 119 70.94 -27.63 -90.26
CA ALA A 119 71.46 -26.39 -90.79
C ALA A 119 71.37 -26.36 -92.31
N THR A 120 71.30 -25.18 -92.89
CA THR A 120 71.20 -24.96 -94.33
C THR A 120 71.83 -23.64 -94.68
N VAL A 121 72.48 -23.61 -95.83
CA VAL A 121 72.84 -22.36 -96.50
C VAL A 121 71.96 -22.25 -97.74
N PHE A 122 71.30 -21.11 -97.86
CA PHE A 122 70.53 -20.74 -99.04
C PHE A 122 71.30 -19.72 -99.87
N ALA A 123 71.10 -19.76 -101.18
CA ALA A 123 71.52 -18.72 -102.11
C ALA A 123 70.28 -18.04 -102.69
N LYS A 124 70.39 -16.74 -102.98
CA LYS A 124 69.32 -16.00 -103.65
C LYS A 124 69.16 -16.50 -105.09
N LYS A 125 67.95 -16.90 -105.48
CA LYS A 125 67.56 -17.33 -106.83
C LYS A 125 66.31 -16.54 -107.24
N GLY A 126 66.47 -15.56 -108.14
CA GLY A 126 65.40 -14.63 -108.49
C GLY A 126 64.92 -13.82 -107.29
N ASP A 127 63.63 -13.93 -106.96
CA ASP A 127 63.01 -13.28 -105.79
C ASP A 127 62.93 -14.18 -104.54
N ASP A 128 63.44 -15.41 -104.60
CA ASP A 128 63.40 -16.39 -103.51
C ASP A 128 64.81 -16.92 -103.17
N PHE A 129 64.88 -17.91 -102.28
CA PHE A 129 66.11 -18.49 -101.75
C PHE A 129 66.10 -20.00 -101.98
N VAL A 130 67.11 -20.51 -102.69
CA VAL A 130 67.27 -21.94 -102.97
C VAL A 130 68.28 -22.57 -102.01
N ARG A 131 67.96 -23.74 -101.46
CA ARG A 131 68.89 -24.51 -100.61
C ARG A 131 70.09 -24.97 -101.43
N VAL A 132 71.27 -24.42 -101.17
CA VAL A 132 72.51 -24.81 -101.88
C VAL A 132 73.29 -25.90 -101.15
N THR A 133 73.20 -25.94 -99.83
CA THR A 133 73.66 -27.07 -98.99
C THR A 133 72.81 -27.17 -97.73
N THR A 134 72.49 -28.39 -97.29
CA THR A 134 71.59 -28.62 -96.17
C THR A 134 71.80 -29.97 -95.52
N SER A 135 71.67 -30.05 -94.19
CA SER A 135 71.48 -31.31 -93.45
C SER A 135 70.01 -31.72 -93.30
N VAL A 136 69.06 -30.89 -93.75
CA VAL A 136 67.63 -31.25 -93.79
C VAL A 136 67.40 -32.32 -94.85
N LYS A 137 66.71 -33.39 -94.45
CA LYS A 137 66.29 -34.47 -95.33
C LYS A 137 64.79 -34.40 -95.60
N LYS A 138 64.38 -34.80 -96.80
CA LYS A 138 62.98 -35.03 -97.17
C LYS A 138 62.51 -36.37 -96.57
N GLU A 139 61.22 -36.65 -96.70
CA GLU A 139 60.61 -37.91 -96.22
C GLU A 139 61.24 -39.16 -96.85
N ASP A 140 61.73 -39.06 -98.10
CA ASP A 140 62.44 -40.14 -98.81
C ASP A 140 63.91 -40.33 -98.34
N GLY A 141 64.38 -39.54 -97.37
CA GLY A 141 65.73 -39.58 -96.84
C GLY A 141 66.78 -38.82 -97.66
N SER A 142 66.44 -38.32 -98.85
CA SER A 142 67.31 -37.47 -99.66
C SER A 142 67.47 -36.07 -99.07
N ARG A 143 68.58 -35.38 -99.34
CA ARG A 143 68.77 -34.00 -98.85
C ARG A 143 67.83 -33.05 -99.58
N ALA A 144 67.31 -32.05 -98.87
CA ALA A 144 66.45 -31.02 -99.43
C ALA A 144 67.19 -29.98 -100.30
N VAL A 145 68.33 -30.32 -100.90
CA VAL A 145 69.05 -29.40 -101.79
C VAL A 145 68.18 -29.07 -103.01
N GLY A 146 68.21 -27.82 -103.45
CA GLY A 146 67.45 -27.33 -104.60
C GLY A 146 66.01 -26.91 -104.30
N THR A 147 65.48 -27.16 -103.10
CA THR A 147 64.14 -26.66 -102.73
C THR A 147 64.19 -25.16 -102.40
N LEU A 148 63.15 -24.42 -102.76
CA LEU A 148 62.98 -23.02 -102.39
C LEU A 148 62.54 -22.87 -100.93
N LEU A 149 62.80 -21.71 -100.32
CA LEU A 149 62.20 -21.32 -99.05
C LEU A 149 60.68 -21.21 -99.17
N GLY A 150 60.21 -20.63 -100.28
CA GLY A 150 58.79 -20.49 -100.60
C GLY A 150 58.19 -19.21 -100.03
N LYS A 151 57.37 -18.53 -100.84
CA LYS A 151 56.79 -17.21 -100.53
C LYS A 151 55.80 -17.22 -99.36
N GLU A 152 55.20 -18.37 -99.07
CA GLU A 152 54.26 -18.57 -97.96
C GLU A 152 54.97 -18.85 -96.63
N HIS A 153 56.29 -19.06 -96.64
CA HIS A 153 57.03 -19.34 -95.42
C HIS A 153 57.05 -18.10 -94.51
N PRO A 154 56.78 -18.22 -93.20
CA PRO A 154 56.73 -17.07 -92.28
C PRO A 154 57.98 -16.19 -92.27
N ALA A 155 59.14 -16.80 -92.52
CA ALA A 155 60.42 -16.08 -92.62
C ALA A 155 60.57 -15.22 -93.89
N TYR A 156 59.90 -15.56 -95.00
CA TYR A 156 60.21 -15.06 -96.34
C TYR A 156 60.21 -13.53 -96.43
N VAL A 157 59.16 -12.89 -95.92
CA VAL A 157 59.03 -11.42 -95.96
C VAL A 157 60.17 -10.74 -95.21
N LEU A 158 60.50 -11.22 -94.01
CA LEU A 158 61.51 -10.61 -93.15
C LEU A 158 62.92 -10.81 -93.72
N VAL A 159 63.26 -12.02 -94.16
CA VAL A 159 64.61 -12.32 -94.64
C VAL A 159 64.92 -11.65 -95.99
N ARG A 160 63.90 -11.44 -96.84
CA ARG A 160 64.03 -10.65 -98.07
C ARG A 160 64.33 -9.18 -97.79
N GLU A 161 63.81 -8.64 -96.69
CA GLU A 161 64.09 -7.28 -96.20
C GLU A 161 65.44 -7.17 -95.45
N GLY A 162 66.22 -8.26 -95.38
CA GLY A 162 67.50 -8.28 -94.65
C GLY A 162 67.34 -8.39 -93.13
N LYS A 163 66.16 -8.79 -92.63
CA LYS A 163 65.92 -9.02 -91.19
C LYS A 163 65.95 -10.52 -90.89
N SER A 164 66.51 -10.88 -89.73
CA SER A 164 66.46 -12.26 -89.26
C SER A 164 65.05 -12.65 -88.83
N PHE A 165 64.71 -13.93 -88.97
CA PHE A 165 63.46 -14.52 -88.46
C PHE A 165 63.76 -15.67 -87.51
N THR A 166 63.15 -15.65 -86.33
CA THR A 166 63.09 -16.78 -85.41
C THR A 166 61.63 -17.20 -85.27
N GLY A 167 61.31 -18.48 -85.42
CA GLY A 167 59.94 -18.95 -85.21
C GLY A 167 59.75 -20.42 -85.55
N LYS A 168 58.61 -20.96 -85.09
CA LYS A 168 58.22 -22.34 -85.38
C LYS A 168 57.90 -22.50 -86.87
N ALA A 169 58.44 -23.54 -87.50
CA ALA A 169 58.09 -23.93 -88.85
C ALA A 169 58.13 -25.47 -88.98
N THR A 170 57.19 -26.02 -89.76
CA THR A 170 57.17 -27.44 -90.08
C THR A 170 57.94 -27.66 -91.38
N LEU A 171 58.99 -28.47 -91.35
CA LEU A 171 59.83 -28.80 -92.49
C LEU A 171 59.74 -30.31 -92.74
N PHE A 172 59.21 -30.71 -93.90
CA PHE A 172 59.05 -32.12 -94.31
C PHE A 172 58.41 -32.99 -93.22
N GLY A 173 57.27 -32.54 -92.68
CA GLY A 173 56.48 -33.28 -91.70
C GLY A 173 56.99 -33.20 -90.25
N ARG A 174 58.10 -32.50 -89.98
CA ARG A 174 58.66 -32.37 -88.63
C ARG A 174 58.72 -30.91 -88.18
N ASP A 175 58.36 -30.66 -86.93
CA ASP A 175 58.33 -29.32 -86.34
C ASP A 175 59.71 -28.90 -85.86
N PHE A 176 60.13 -27.71 -86.29
CA PHE A 176 61.38 -27.08 -85.86
C PHE A 176 61.13 -25.69 -85.31
N MET A 177 61.96 -25.28 -84.34
CA MET A 177 62.18 -23.88 -84.04
C MET A 177 63.31 -23.40 -84.95
N THR A 178 62.98 -22.53 -85.89
CA THR A 178 63.87 -22.14 -86.98
C THR A 178 64.42 -20.74 -86.76
N LYS A 179 65.67 -20.54 -87.16
CA LYS A 179 66.32 -19.23 -87.28
C LYS A 179 66.86 -19.08 -88.69
N TYR A 180 66.55 -17.94 -89.31
CA TYR A 180 67.09 -17.53 -90.60
C TYR A 180 67.82 -16.21 -90.45
N ASP A 181 69.09 -16.17 -90.87
CA ASP A 181 69.96 -14.99 -90.82
C ASP A 181 70.43 -14.62 -92.24
N PRO A 182 70.18 -13.38 -92.71
CA PRO A 182 70.59 -12.96 -94.05
C PRO A 182 72.11 -12.86 -94.25
N ILE A 183 72.58 -13.41 -95.36
CA ILE A 183 73.96 -13.31 -95.83
C ILE A 183 74.04 -12.13 -96.79
N HIS A 184 74.97 -11.21 -96.53
CA HIS A 184 75.18 -10.03 -97.35
C HIS A 184 76.48 -10.12 -98.15
N ASP A 185 76.48 -9.53 -99.35
CA ASP A 185 77.70 -9.28 -100.11
C ASP A 185 78.44 -8.02 -99.62
N ALA A 186 79.57 -7.69 -100.27
CA ALA A 186 80.34 -6.49 -99.94
C ALA A 186 79.59 -5.16 -100.21
N ALA A 187 78.50 -5.19 -100.99
CA ALA A 187 77.65 -4.04 -101.26
C ALA A 187 76.46 -3.95 -100.28
N GLY A 188 76.34 -4.90 -99.34
CA GLY A 188 75.23 -4.97 -98.39
C GLY A 188 73.94 -5.55 -98.97
N GLN A 189 73.98 -6.19 -100.14
CA GLN A 189 72.80 -6.85 -100.70
C GLN A 189 72.64 -8.25 -100.10
N VAL A 190 71.41 -8.64 -99.78
CA VAL A 190 71.10 -10.02 -99.35
C VAL A 190 71.30 -10.95 -100.54
N ILE A 191 72.26 -11.87 -100.42
CA ILE A 191 72.64 -12.84 -101.48
C ILE A 191 72.42 -14.30 -101.06
N GLY A 192 72.08 -14.55 -99.79
CA GLY A 192 71.82 -15.89 -99.28
C GLY A 192 71.29 -15.84 -97.84
N LEU A 193 71.04 -17.00 -97.24
CA LEU A 193 70.61 -17.10 -95.84
C LEU A 193 71.37 -18.22 -95.14
N HIS A 194 71.79 -18.00 -93.89
CA HIS A 194 72.06 -19.09 -92.96
C HIS A 194 70.76 -19.51 -92.30
N PHE A 195 70.57 -20.82 -92.16
CA PHE A 195 69.43 -21.39 -91.49
C PHE A 195 69.88 -22.42 -90.47
N VAL A 196 69.24 -22.39 -89.30
CA VAL A 196 69.28 -23.45 -88.30
C VAL A 196 67.86 -23.81 -87.90
N GLY A 197 67.57 -25.10 -87.76
CA GLY A 197 66.32 -25.62 -87.21
C GLY A 197 66.59 -26.53 -86.03
N ILE A 198 66.01 -26.20 -84.88
CA ILE A 198 66.03 -27.05 -83.68
C ILE A 198 64.84 -27.96 -83.69
N ASP A 199 65.06 -29.25 -83.51
CA ASP A 199 63.98 -30.22 -83.39
C ASP A 199 63.23 -30.02 -82.06
N ILE A 200 61.96 -29.63 -82.13
CA ILE A 200 61.16 -29.29 -80.96
C ILE A 200 60.14 -30.36 -80.58
N VAL A 201 60.12 -31.50 -81.30
CA VAL A 201 59.12 -32.56 -81.10
C VAL A 201 59.12 -33.05 -79.65
N GLU A 202 60.28 -33.39 -79.09
CA GLU A 202 60.36 -33.88 -77.71
C GLU A 202 60.04 -32.79 -76.66
N SER A 203 60.49 -31.55 -76.90
CA SER A 203 60.26 -30.44 -75.97
C SER A 203 58.78 -30.09 -75.89
N ILE A 204 58.10 -30.08 -77.05
CA ILE A 204 56.64 -29.96 -77.11
C ILE A 204 55.99 -31.16 -76.42
N ALA A 205 56.40 -32.40 -76.70
CA ALA A 205 55.81 -33.59 -76.09
C ALA A 205 55.89 -33.56 -74.54
N ARG A 206 57.04 -33.18 -73.97
CA ARG A 206 57.21 -33.03 -72.52
C ARG A 206 56.26 -31.97 -71.93
N MET A 207 56.14 -30.82 -72.58
CA MET A 207 55.22 -29.78 -72.15
C MET A 207 53.77 -30.25 -72.20
N LYS A 208 53.37 -30.95 -73.27
CA LYS A 208 52.00 -31.51 -73.41
C LYS A 208 51.68 -32.44 -72.24
N GLU A 209 52.60 -33.30 -71.85
CA GLU A 209 52.42 -34.20 -70.70
C GLU A 209 52.29 -33.46 -69.36
N THR A 210 52.98 -32.33 -69.18
CA THR A 210 52.80 -31.49 -68.00
C THR A 210 51.41 -30.84 -67.98
N ILE A 211 50.93 -30.31 -69.12
CA ILE A 211 49.59 -29.70 -69.21
C ILE A 211 48.50 -30.72 -68.90
N LYS A 212 48.60 -31.97 -69.43
CA LYS A 212 47.61 -33.03 -69.19
C LYS A 212 47.42 -33.40 -67.72
N LYS A 213 48.44 -33.21 -66.89
CA LYS A 213 48.40 -33.54 -65.45
C LYS A 213 47.72 -32.47 -64.60
N ILE A 214 47.42 -31.30 -65.17
CA ILE A 214 46.77 -30.20 -64.45
C ILE A 214 45.31 -30.57 -64.21
N LYS A 215 44.96 -30.71 -62.92
CA LYS A 215 43.59 -30.95 -62.44
C LYS A 215 43.02 -29.69 -61.82
N LEU A 216 41.77 -29.39 -62.15
CA LEU A 216 41.02 -28.24 -61.65
C LEU A 216 39.79 -28.74 -60.88
N GLY A 217 39.83 -28.71 -59.55
CA GLY A 217 38.83 -29.39 -58.73
C GLY A 217 39.01 -30.91 -58.79
N THR A 218 37.91 -31.66 -58.85
CA THR A 218 37.98 -33.13 -58.89
C THR A 218 38.02 -33.69 -60.31
N THR A 219 37.29 -33.08 -61.25
CA THR A 219 37.18 -33.57 -62.64
C THR A 219 37.50 -32.54 -63.72
N GLY A 220 37.79 -31.28 -63.35
CA GLY A 220 38.22 -30.25 -64.30
C GLY A 220 39.66 -30.43 -64.79
N TYR A 221 39.96 -29.84 -65.95
CA TYR A 221 41.24 -30.03 -66.66
C TYR A 221 41.55 -28.88 -67.62
N ALA A 222 42.82 -28.78 -68.01
CA ALA A 222 43.30 -27.90 -69.06
C ALA A 222 43.45 -28.65 -70.40
N TYR A 223 43.17 -27.95 -71.50
CA TYR A 223 43.32 -28.45 -72.86
C TYR A 223 43.77 -27.31 -73.80
N VAL A 224 44.33 -27.67 -74.93
CA VAL A 224 44.84 -26.71 -75.92
C VAL A 224 44.26 -27.04 -77.29
N LEU A 225 43.76 -26.03 -77.98
CA LEU A 225 43.19 -26.11 -79.33
C LEU A 225 44.12 -25.49 -80.36
N ASP A 226 44.17 -26.07 -81.55
CA ASP A 226 44.72 -25.43 -82.75
C ASP A 226 43.71 -24.41 -83.26
N ALA A 227 44.12 -23.14 -83.33
CA ALA A 227 43.34 -22.02 -83.84
C ALA A 227 43.82 -21.56 -85.22
N THR A 228 44.68 -22.34 -85.89
CA THR A 228 45.13 -22.04 -87.25
C THR A 228 43.92 -22.08 -88.21
N PRO A 229 43.65 -21.00 -88.96
CA PRO A 229 42.53 -20.96 -89.91
C PRO A 229 42.61 -22.10 -90.93
N GLY A 230 41.48 -22.76 -91.19
CA GLY A 230 41.37 -23.88 -92.12
C GLY A 230 40.99 -25.20 -91.45
N PRO A 231 41.27 -26.37 -92.07
CA PRO A 231 40.74 -27.66 -91.63
C PRO A 231 41.28 -28.14 -90.27
N LYS A 232 42.33 -27.51 -89.74
CA LYS A 232 42.91 -27.84 -88.43
C LYS A 232 42.28 -27.06 -87.28
N ALA A 233 41.54 -25.98 -87.54
CA ALA A 233 40.89 -25.18 -86.50
C ALA A 233 40.00 -26.07 -85.60
N GLY A 234 40.16 -25.96 -84.28
CA GLY A 234 39.43 -26.77 -83.30
C GLY A 234 40.03 -28.16 -83.04
N THR A 235 41.22 -28.46 -83.54
CA THR A 235 41.94 -29.72 -83.23
C THR A 235 42.52 -29.67 -81.81
N LEU A 236 42.28 -30.69 -81.01
CA LEU A 236 42.85 -30.82 -79.67
C LEU A 236 44.35 -31.12 -79.74
N ILE A 237 45.18 -30.11 -79.52
CA ILE A 237 46.64 -30.27 -79.43
C ILE A 237 47.03 -30.91 -78.10
N VAL A 238 46.33 -30.56 -77.03
CA VAL A 238 46.46 -31.17 -75.71
C VAL A 238 45.07 -31.45 -75.18
N HIS A 239 44.80 -32.70 -74.80
CA HIS A 239 43.64 -33.09 -74.00
C HIS A 239 44.04 -34.30 -73.16
N PRO A 240 43.47 -34.50 -71.96
CA PRO A 240 43.75 -35.69 -71.15
C PRO A 240 43.53 -37.02 -71.90
N THR A 241 42.52 -37.08 -72.77
CA THR A 241 42.01 -38.34 -73.37
C THR A 241 41.74 -38.29 -74.88
N SER A 242 41.58 -37.09 -75.47
CA SER A 242 41.03 -36.90 -76.83
C SER A 242 41.99 -36.12 -77.74
N GLU A 243 43.30 -36.22 -77.49
CA GLU A 243 44.32 -35.54 -78.28
C GLU A 243 44.25 -35.92 -79.78
N GLY A 244 44.39 -34.94 -80.67
CA GLY A 244 44.34 -35.12 -82.13
C GLY A 244 42.94 -35.05 -82.75
N LYS A 245 41.87 -35.11 -81.94
CA LYS A 245 40.50 -35.02 -82.43
C LYS A 245 40.14 -33.57 -82.78
N ASN A 246 39.55 -33.35 -83.95
CA ASN A 246 38.94 -32.07 -84.29
C ASN A 246 37.53 -31.98 -83.68
N ILE A 247 37.29 -30.95 -82.87
CA ILE A 247 36.03 -30.73 -82.15
C ILE A 247 35.38 -29.39 -82.49
N ILE A 248 35.70 -28.78 -83.64
CA ILE A 248 35.17 -27.46 -84.03
C ILE A 248 33.63 -27.44 -84.10
N GLU A 249 33.02 -28.55 -84.50
CA GLU A 249 31.57 -28.73 -84.60
C GLU A 249 30.91 -29.25 -83.32
N ALA A 250 31.67 -29.41 -82.23
CA ALA A 250 31.11 -29.91 -80.97
C ALA A 250 30.08 -28.93 -80.40
N LYS A 251 28.95 -29.48 -79.96
CA LYS A 251 27.87 -28.76 -79.28
C LYS A 251 27.78 -29.20 -77.82
N ASP A 252 27.38 -28.29 -76.96
CA ASP A 252 27.07 -28.61 -75.57
C ASP A 252 25.75 -29.40 -75.44
N ASN A 253 25.34 -29.75 -74.22
CA ASN A 253 24.11 -30.52 -73.97
C ASN A 253 22.81 -29.75 -74.30
N GLU A 254 22.89 -28.46 -74.62
CA GLU A 254 21.77 -27.60 -75.05
C GLU A 254 21.85 -27.25 -76.55
N GLY A 255 22.86 -27.76 -77.27
CA GLY A 255 23.03 -27.57 -78.71
C GLY A 255 23.86 -26.34 -79.13
N ARG A 256 24.48 -25.62 -78.19
CA ARG A 256 25.33 -24.44 -78.46
C ARG A 256 26.71 -24.86 -79.02
N PRO A 257 27.17 -24.31 -80.15
CA PRO A 257 28.48 -24.61 -80.74
C PRO A 257 29.62 -23.89 -79.98
N PHE A 258 29.92 -24.33 -78.76
CA PHE A 258 30.81 -23.63 -77.84
C PHE A 258 32.28 -23.61 -78.30
N ILE A 259 32.77 -24.63 -79.01
CA ILE A 259 34.16 -24.65 -79.51
C ILE A 259 34.36 -23.62 -80.61
N ARG A 260 33.38 -23.46 -81.51
CA ARG A 260 33.43 -22.41 -82.54
C ARG A 260 33.52 -21.03 -81.91
N GLU A 261 32.72 -20.78 -80.87
CA GLU A 261 32.76 -19.53 -80.12
C GLU A 261 34.13 -19.29 -79.46
N ILE A 262 34.73 -20.32 -78.87
CA ILE A 262 36.09 -20.23 -78.27
C ILE A 262 37.13 -19.88 -79.33
N VAL A 263 37.09 -20.52 -80.50
CA VAL A 263 38.05 -20.27 -81.60
C VAL A 263 37.85 -18.89 -82.23
N GLU A 264 36.61 -18.42 -82.37
CA GLU A 264 36.30 -17.09 -82.91
C GLU A 264 36.70 -15.96 -81.94
N LYS A 265 36.34 -16.08 -80.66
CA LYS A 265 36.63 -15.05 -79.65
C LYS A 265 38.09 -15.05 -79.22
N ARG A 266 38.75 -16.20 -79.26
CA ARG A 266 40.14 -16.48 -78.85
C ARG A 266 40.48 -16.21 -77.37
N ASN A 267 39.76 -15.31 -76.70
CA ASN A 267 39.90 -14.99 -75.28
C ASN A 267 38.54 -14.81 -74.62
N GLY A 268 38.34 -15.37 -73.43
CA GLY A 268 37.12 -15.14 -72.66
C GLY A 268 36.83 -16.18 -71.60
N THR A 269 35.60 -16.12 -71.11
CA THR A 269 35.02 -17.12 -70.20
C THR A 269 33.68 -17.54 -70.75
N ILE A 270 33.39 -18.83 -70.71
CA ILE A 270 32.13 -19.41 -71.16
C ILE A 270 31.65 -20.42 -70.14
N ILE A 271 30.35 -20.41 -69.86
CA ILE A 271 29.67 -21.40 -69.02
C ILE A 271 28.66 -22.10 -69.90
N TYR A 272 28.67 -23.43 -69.86
CA TYR A 272 27.77 -24.27 -70.63
C TYR A 272 27.54 -25.62 -69.94
N PRO A 273 26.36 -26.25 -70.11
CA PRO A 273 26.11 -27.58 -69.58
C PRO A 273 26.89 -28.63 -70.37
N TRP A 274 27.75 -29.37 -69.69
CA TRP A 274 28.58 -30.40 -70.26
C TRP A 274 28.44 -31.70 -69.50
N MET A 275 28.41 -32.81 -70.23
CA MET A 275 28.46 -34.16 -69.68
C MET A 275 29.76 -34.81 -70.13
N ASN A 276 30.73 -34.89 -69.24
CA ASN A 276 31.97 -35.62 -69.51
C ASN A 276 31.77 -37.10 -69.20
N THR A 277 31.25 -37.82 -70.20
CA THR A 277 31.04 -39.27 -70.13
C THR A 277 32.35 -40.02 -69.84
N GLU A 278 33.49 -39.49 -70.28
CA GLU A 278 34.82 -40.06 -70.01
C GLU A 278 35.26 -39.92 -68.55
N ALA A 279 34.75 -38.91 -67.83
CA ALA A 279 34.95 -38.74 -66.39
C ALA A 279 33.87 -39.44 -65.55
N GLY A 280 32.95 -40.18 -66.17
CA GLY A 280 31.88 -40.91 -65.48
C GLY A 280 30.66 -40.06 -65.11
N ASP A 281 30.48 -38.89 -65.72
CA ASP A 281 29.30 -38.05 -65.47
C ASP A 281 28.01 -38.79 -65.85
N THR A 282 27.02 -38.82 -64.94
CA THR A 282 25.69 -39.42 -65.18
C THR A 282 24.62 -38.39 -65.58
N ARG A 283 24.92 -37.10 -65.47
CA ARG A 283 24.07 -35.99 -65.90
C ARG A 283 24.91 -34.79 -66.37
N PRO A 284 24.37 -33.91 -67.24
CA PRO A 284 25.02 -32.64 -67.56
C PRO A 284 25.21 -31.78 -66.31
N ARG A 285 26.38 -31.16 -66.21
CA ARG A 285 26.74 -30.19 -65.17
C ARG A 285 27.25 -28.92 -65.83
N ASN A 286 26.98 -27.76 -65.24
CA ASN A 286 27.49 -26.51 -65.79
C ASN A 286 29.02 -26.47 -65.65
N LYS A 287 29.70 -26.37 -66.79
CA LYS A 287 31.15 -26.29 -66.92
C LYS A 287 31.53 -24.85 -67.23
N ILE A 288 32.35 -24.26 -66.38
CA ILE A 288 32.98 -22.97 -66.62
C ILE A 288 34.35 -23.20 -67.25
N VAL A 289 34.62 -22.51 -68.36
CA VAL A 289 35.88 -22.58 -69.09
C VAL A 289 36.42 -21.18 -69.31
N ILE A 290 37.67 -20.96 -68.92
CA ILE A 290 38.45 -19.77 -69.23
C ILE A 290 39.41 -20.14 -70.36
N TYR A 291 39.44 -19.34 -71.42
CA TYR A 291 40.28 -19.60 -72.58
C TYR A 291 41.00 -18.34 -73.02
N ASN A 292 42.23 -18.51 -73.49
CA ASN A 292 43.10 -17.43 -73.91
C ASN A 292 44.01 -17.84 -75.08
N ASP A 293 44.35 -16.87 -75.91
CA ASP A 293 45.09 -17.04 -77.16
C ASP A 293 46.61 -17.00 -76.93
N TYR A 294 47.33 -17.93 -77.55
CA TYR A 294 48.78 -17.92 -77.70
C TYR A 294 49.15 -17.77 -79.17
N LYS A 295 49.40 -16.51 -79.57
CA LYS A 295 49.47 -16.07 -80.96
C LYS A 295 50.58 -16.74 -81.77
N ASP A 296 51.77 -16.90 -81.19
CA ASP A 296 52.96 -17.37 -81.92
C ASP A 296 52.79 -18.76 -82.51
N TRP A 297 51.99 -19.62 -81.87
CA TRP A 297 51.74 -20.99 -82.34
C TRP A 297 50.30 -21.20 -82.82
N ASN A 298 49.49 -20.13 -82.86
CA ASN A 298 48.03 -20.19 -83.09
C ASN A 298 47.33 -21.20 -82.20
N TRP A 299 47.65 -21.22 -80.91
CA TRP A 299 47.03 -22.13 -79.95
C TRP A 299 46.07 -21.37 -79.04
N ILE A 300 44.97 -21.98 -78.65
CA ILE A 300 44.09 -21.47 -77.58
C ILE A 300 44.20 -22.41 -76.40
N VAL A 301 44.63 -21.87 -75.26
CA VAL A 301 44.67 -22.57 -73.99
C VAL A 301 43.33 -22.39 -73.29
N ALA A 302 42.69 -23.50 -72.94
CA ALA A 302 41.41 -23.51 -72.26
C ALA A 302 41.48 -24.37 -71.01
N SER A 303 41.07 -23.79 -69.88
CA SER A 303 41.04 -24.45 -68.57
C SER A 303 39.64 -24.38 -68.03
N GLY A 304 39.08 -25.51 -67.61
CA GLY A 304 37.71 -25.52 -67.11
C GLY A 304 37.44 -26.55 -66.02
N SER A 305 36.43 -26.25 -65.21
CA SER A 305 35.91 -27.10 -64.15
C SER A 305 34.39 -26.96 -64.05
N TYR A 306 33.75 -27.74 -63.17
CA TYR A 306 32.31 -27.74 -62.99
C TYR A 306 31.90 -26.82 -61.83
N THR A 307 30.89 -26.00 -62.05
CA THR A 307 30.39 -25.06 -61.04
C THR A 307 29.92 -25.76 -59.77
N GLU A 308 29.39 -26.97 -59.88
CA GLU A 308 28.95 -27.74 -58.72
C GLU A 308 30.11 -28.28 -57.86
N GLU A 309 31.28 -28.53 -58.46
CA GLU A 309 32.46 -29.00 -57.72
C GLU A 309 33.10 -27.86 -56.93
N ILE A 310 33.13 -26.67 -57.55
CA ILE A 310 33.50 -25.36 -56.99
C ILE A 310 32.68 -25.13 -55.69
N PHE A 311 31.35 -25.18 -55.73
CA PHE A 311 30.52 -24.85 -54.56
C PHE A 311 30.29 -25.97 -53.51
N SER A 312 30.82 -27.18 -53.72
CA SER A 312 30.47 -28.35 -52.88
C SER A 312 30.93 -28.25 -51.41
N LEU A 313 31.97 -27.44 -51.12
CA LEU A 313 32.42 -27.16 -49.76
C LEU A 313 31.59 -26.06 -49.06
N ALA A 314 31.05 -25.11 -49.84
CA ALA A 314 30.23 -24.01 -49.33
C ALA A 314 28.88 -24.49 -48.79
N ASP A 315 28.30 -25.53 -49.39
CA ASP A 315 27.00 -26.09 -48.97
C ASP A 315 27.05 -26.72 -47.55
N ARG A 316 28.17 -27.35 -47.18
CA ARG A 316 28.34 -27.91 -45.83
C ARG A 316 28.50 -26.82 -44.78
N ALA A 317 29.27 -25.77 -45.09
CA ALA A 317 29.42 -24.61 -44.23
C ALA A 317 28.07 -23.91 -43.99
N ARG A 318 27.26 -23.74 -45.05
CA ARG A 318 25.90 -23.18 -44.96
C ARG A 318 24.99 -23.98 -44.02
N ASN A 319 24.95 -25.30 -44.15
CA ASN A 319 24.05 -26.11 -43.32
C ASN A 319 24.51 -26.12 -41.85
N LEU A 320 25.82 -26.09 -41.59
CA LEU A 320 26.36 -26.02 -40.23
C LEU A 320 26.04 -24.67 -39.56
N THR A 321 26.17 -23.55 -40.27
CA THR A 321 25.87 -22.22 -39.72
C THR A 321 24.38 -22.04 -39.47
N ILE A 322 23.50 -22.51 -40.36
CA ILE A 322 22.05 -22.50 -40.14
C ILE A 322 21.68 -23.33 -38.90
N ALA A 323 22.23 -24.54 -38.77
CA ALA A 323 21.99 -25.38 -37.60
C ALA A 323 22.50 -24.73 -36.31
N ALA A 324 23.70 -24.14 -36.32
CA ALA A 324 24.28 -23.45 -35.17
C ALA A 324 23.43 -22.24 -34.74
N THR A 325 22.96 -21.41 -35.68
CA THR A 325 22.08 -20.27 -35.36
C THR A 325 20.74 -20.74 -34.82
N PHE A 326 20.18 -21.83 -35.33
CA PHE A 326 18.92 -22.38 -34.84
C PHE A 326 19.04 -22.86 -33.39
N VAL A 327 20.08 -23.61 -33.06
CA VAL A 327 20.36 -24.08 -31.69
C VAL A 327 20.62 -22.90 -30.75
N LEU A 328 21.40 -21.90 -31.18
CA LEU A 328 21.67 -20.70 -30.39
C LEU A 328 20.38 -19.92 -30.07
N THR A 329 19.49 -19.78 -31.06
CA THR A 329 18.21 -19.09 -30.89
C THR A 329 17.32 -19.80 -29.87
N ILE A 330 17.19 -21.14 -29.98
CA ILE A 330 16.42 -21.94 -29.01
C ILE A 330 17.00 -21.81 -27.61
N THR A 331 18.32 -21.87 -27.47
CA THR A 331 19.01 -21.79 -26.18
C THR A 331 18.79 -20.43 -25.52
N LEU A 332 18.93 -19.33 -26.26
CA LEU A 332 18.67 -17.99 -25.76
C LEU A 332 17.21 -17.78 -25.36
N LEU A 333 16.26 -18.32 -26.13
CA LEU A 333 14.83 -18.27 -25.77
C LEU A 333 14.53 -19.07 -24.49
N ALA A 334 15.16 -20.24 -24.31
CA ALA A 334 15.01 -21.05 -23.10
C ALA A 334 15.57 -20.33 -21.86
N ILE A 335 16.77 -19.74 -21.97
CA ILE A 335 17.40 -18.94 -20.90
C ILE A 335 16.53 -17.73 -20.56
N LEU A 336 16.09 -16.96 -21.56
CA LEU A 336 15.24 -15.79 -21.37
C LEU A 336 13.93 -16.17 -20.65
N THR A 337 13.29 -17.26 -21.09
CA THR A 337 12.05 -17.74 -20.49
C THR A 337 12.27 -18.16 -19.03
N PHE A 338 13.37 -18.85 -18.74
CA PHE A 338 13.74 -19.23 -17.38
C PHE A 338 13.93 -18.01 -16.46
N TYR A 339 14.69 -17.01 -16.91
CA TYR A 339 14.95 -15.79 -16.13
C TYR A 339 13.70 -14.92 -15.97
N LEU A 340 12.89 -14.71 -17.02
CA LEU A 340 11.59 -14.03 -16.91
C LEU A 340 10.68 -14.72 -15.89
N ASN A 341 10.66 -16.06 -15.90
CA ASN A 341 9.82 -16.81 -14.99
C ASN A 341 10.27 -16.70 -13.52
N ARG A 342 11.59 -16.75 -13.29
CA ARG A 342 12.21 -16.66 -11.95
C ARG A 342 12.16 -15.25 -11.38
N ILE A 343 12.49 -14.23 -12.17
CA ILE A 343 12.72 -12.85 -11.69
C ILE A 343 11.45 -12.01 -11.71
N VAL A 344 10.56 -12.20 -12.70
CA VAL A 344 9.38 -11.34 -12.89
C VAL A 344 8.08 -12.07 -12.55
N ILE A 345 7.86 -13.26 -13.13
CA ILE A 345 6.56 -13.96 -13.05
C ILE A 345 6.30 -14.49 -11.64
N ARG A 346 7.22 -15.27 -11.05
CA ARG A 346 7.03 -15.86 -9.71
C ARG A 346 6.72 -14.81 -8.64
N PRO A 347 7.49 -13.72 -8.50
CA PRO A 347 7.19 -12.65 -7.53
C PRO A 347 5.85 -11.97 -7.79
N LEU A 348 5.50 -11.66 -9.04
CA LEU A 348 4.20 -11.07 -9.37
C LEU A 348 3.02 -12.01 -9.05
N THR A 349 3.17 -13.33 -9.24
CA THR A 349 2.14 -14.29 -8.82
C THR A 349 2.00 -14.30 -7.29
N GLY A 350 3.12 -14.24 -6.56
CA GLY A 350 3.11 -14.13 -5.09
C GLY A 350 2.44 -12.85 -4.60
N LEU A 351 2.64 -11.73 -5.31
CA LEU A 351 2.03 -10.44 -5.02
C LEU A 351 0.51 -10.48 -5.25
N VAL A 352 0.06 -11.07 -6.35
CA VAL A 352 -1.38 -11.31 -6.61
C VAL A 352 -1.99 -12.20 -5.51
N GLY A 353 -1.32 -13.31 -5.15
CA GLY A 353 -1.81 -14.20 -4.10
C GLY A 353 -1.90 -13.53 -2.74
N SER A 354 -0.93 -12.67 -2.40
CA SER A 354 -0.92 -11.91 -1.15
C SER A 354 -1.97 -10.81 -1.13
N SER A 355 -2.17 -10.11 -2.26
CA SER A 355 -3.25 -9.15 -2.43
C SER A 355 -4.62 -9.81 -2.29
N GLN A 356 -4.81 -10.99 -2.87
CA GLN A 356 -6.05 -11.76 -2.72
C GLN A 356 -6.29 -12.17 -1.26
N ARG A 357 -5.24 -12.55 -0.51
CA ARG A 357 -5.33 -12.86 0.92
C ARG A 357 -5.74 -11.64 1.75
N ILE A 358 -5.12 -10.49 1.51
CA ILE A 358 -5.50 -9.22 2.17
C ILE A 358 -6.95 -8.85 1.84
N ALA A 359 -7.36 -8.96 0.58
CA ALA A 359 -8.75 -8.72 0.15
C ALA A 359 -9.73 -9.73 0.79
N ASN A 360 -9.28 -10.95 1.03
CA ASN A 360 -10.02 -11.98 1.75
C ASN A 360 -9.97 -11.82 3.29
N GLY A 361 -9.45 -10.70 3.78
CA GLY A 361 -9.44 -10.36 5.20
C GLY A 361 -8.22 -10.86 5.98
N ASP A 362 -7.27 -11.56 5.38
CA ASP A 362 -6.07 -12.03 6.09
C ASP A 362 -4.98 -10.93 6.14
N LEU A 363 -4.91 -10.21 7.27
CA LEU A 363 -3.93 -9.15 7.52
C LEU A 363 -2.71 -9.65 8.30
N THR A 364 -2.63 -10.95 8.61
CA THR A 364 -1.50 -11.57 9.34
C THR A 364 -0.32 -11.93 8.42
N ILE A 365 -0.44 -11.63 7.13
CA ILE A 365 0.53 -12.07 6.14
C ILE A 365 1.84 -11.30 6.25
N ARG A 366 2.96 -12.04 6.22
CA ARG A 366 4.30 -11.47 6.11
C ARG A 366 4.74 -11.53 4.66
N LEU A 367 4.96 -10.35 4.07
CA LEU A 367 5.52 -10.20 2.75
C LEU A 367 7.04 -10.10 2.86
N ASP A 368 7.76 -10.84 2.03
CA ASP A 368 9.22 -10.73 1.94
C ASP A 368 9.58 -9.44 1.18
N THR A 369 10.12 -8.46 1.90
CA THR A 369 10.47 -7.13 1.38
C THR A 369 11.97 -6.99 1.06
N GLY A 370 12.75 -8.08 1.08
CA GLY A 370 14.20 -8.04 0.86
C GLY A 370 14.67 -7.67 -0.55
N ARG A 371 13.75 -7.29 -1.44
CA ARG A 371 14.00 -7.07 -2.86
C ARG A 371 14.12 -5.57 -3.17
N GLY A 372 15.17 -5.17 -3.89
CA GLY A 372 15.49 -3.76 -4.15
C GLY A 372 15.01 -3.18 -5.48
N ASP A 373 14.09 -3.85 -6.17
CA ASP A 373 13.52 -3.39 -7.46
C ASP A 373 12.07 -2.90 -7.31
N GLU A 374 11.43 -2.52 -8.42
CA GLU A 374 10.06 -2.00 -8.43
C GLU A 374 9.04 -3.00 -7.88
N ILE A 375 9.27 -4.30 -8.05
CA ILE A 375 8.41 -5.35 -7.46
C ILE A 375 8.58 -5.35 -5.94
N GLY A 376 9.81 -5.25 -5.46
CA GLY A 376 10.11 -5.09 -4.03
C GLY A 376 9.46 -3.86 -3.41
N ALA A 377 9.48 -2.71 -4.11
CA ALA A 377 8.81 -1.49 -3.67
C ALA A 377 7.29 -1.69 -3.52
N VAL A 378 6.64 -2.36 -4.47
CA VAL A 378 5.19 -2.69 -4.38
C VAL A 378 4.92 -3.67 -3.23
N MET A 379 5.78 -4.68 -3.04
CA MET A 379 5.65 -5.61 -1.91
C MET A 379 5.77 -4.90 -0.55
N HIS A 380 6.70 -3.94 -0.44
CA HIS A 380 6.86 -3.14 0.77
C HIS A 380 5.65 -2.25 1.04
N ALA A 381 5.14 -1.55 0.02
CA ALA A 381 3.93 -0.73 0.15
C ALA A 381 2.69 -1.56 0.52
N MET A 382 2.54 -2.77 -0.05
CA MET A 382 1.47 -3.70 0.33
C MET A 382 1.62 -4.21 1.77
N HIS A 383 2.85 -4.44 2.23
CA HIS A 383 3.11 -4.86 3.61
C HIS A 383 2.71 -3.76 4.60
N GLU A 384 3.17 -2.53 4.36
CA GLU A 384 2.82 -1.37 5.18
C GLU A 384 1.31 -1.12 5.19
N MET A 385 0.64 -1.31 4.05
CA MET A 385 -0.83 -1.24 3.98
C MET A 385 -1.49 -2.32 4.84
N ALA A 386 -1.03 -3.56 4.77
CA ALA A 386 -1.58 -4.66 5.57
C ALA A 386 -1.38 -4.43 7.08
N GLU A 387 -0.21 -3.95 7.51
CA GLU A 387 0.05 -3.60 8.91
C GLU A 387 -0.82 -2.44 9.40
N LYS A 388 -0.96 -1.37 8.61
CA LYS A 388 -1.82 -0.22 8.96
C LYS A 388 -3.28 -0.63 9.06
N LEU A 389 -3.78 -1.42 8.09
CA LEU A 389 -5.13 -1.99 8.16
C LEU A 389 -5.29 -2.88 9.39
N GLY A 390 -4.30 -3.72 9.70
CA GLY A 390 -4.31 -4.58 10.88
C GLY A 390 -4.40 -3.76 12.17
N THR A 391 -3.61 -2.70 12.28
CA THR A 391 -3.64 -1.79 13.44
C THR A 391 -5.00 -1.10 13.58
N ILE A 392 -5.58 -0.61 12.48
CA ILE A 392 -6.91 0.03 12.49
C ILE A 392 -7.99 -0.96 12.92
N ILE A 393 -8.03 -2.16 12.32
CA ILE A 393 -9.00 -3.20 12.65
C ILE A 393 -8.85 -3.66 14.10
N GLY A 394 -7.62 -3.83 14.58
CA GLY A 394 -7.34 -4.13 15.99
C GLY A 394 -7.84 -3.03 16.93
N GLY A 395 -7.64 -1.76 16.55
CA GLY A 395 -8.18 -0.59 17.25
C GLY A 395 -9.71 -0.58 17.30
N VAL A 396 -10.39 -0.86 16.18
CA VAL A 396 -11.86 -0.95 16.12
C VAL A 396 -12.39 -2.08 17.01
N ARG A 397 -11.73 -3.25 17.01
CA ARG A 397 -12.11 -4.37 17.88
C ARG A 397 -11.99 -4.00 19.35
N SER A 398 -10.86 -3.43 19.76
CA SER A 398 -10.63 -2.96 21.14
C SER A 398 -11.63 -1.88 21.57
N ALA A 399 -11.91 -0.91 20.69
CA ALA A 399 -12.92 0.11 20.94
C ALA A 399 -14.32 -0.48 21.08
N SER A 400 -14.67 -1.48 20.26
CA SER A 400 -15.96 -2.18 20.34
C SER A 400 -16.10 -2.94 21.65
N ASP A 401 -15.06 -3.65 22.08
CA ASP A 401 -15.06 -4.34 23.39
C ASP A 401 -15.22 -3.33 24.54
N THR A 402 -14.51 -2.20 24.47
CA THR A 402 -14.63 -1.10 25.45
C THR A 402 -16.05 -0.51 25.50
N ILE A 403 -16.69 -0.29 24.34
CA ILE A 403 -18.09 0.19 24.26
C ILE A 403 -19.05 -0.85 24.86
N GLY A 404 -18.84 -2.13 24.57
CA GLY A 404 -19.64 -3.22 25.14
C GLY A 404 -19.53 -3.31 26.66
N ASP A 405 -18.33 -3.14 27.21
CA ASP A 405 -18.09 -3.07 28.65
C ASP A 405 -18.74 -1.83 29.29
N ALA A 406 -18.57 -0.66 28.69
CA ALA A 406 -19.19 0.58 29.14
C ALA A 406 -20.73 0.48 29.13
N ALA A 407 -21.31 -0.14 28.10
CA ALA A 407 -22.74 -0.39 28.01
C ALA A 407 -23.25 -1.31 29.13
N ARG A 408 -22.51 -2.38 29.44
CA ARG A 408 -22.83 -3.26 30.58
C ARG A 408 -22.74 -2.53 31.92
N GLN A 409 -21.69 -1.76 32.15
CA GLN A 409 -21.54 -0.95 33.36
C GLN A 409 -22.68 0.06 33.49
N MET A 410 -23.06 0.72 32.39
CA MET A 410 -24.20 1.64 32.36
C MET A 410 -25.51 0.94 32.70
N SER A 411 -25.74 -0.29 32.20
CA SER A 411 -26.92 -1.07 32.53
C SER A 411 -26.98 -1.42 34.02
N VAL A 412 -25.86 -1.86 34.62
CA VAL A 412 -25.77 -2.15 36.06
C VAL A 412 -26.03 -0.88 36.89
N ALA A 413 -25.35 0.23 36.56
CA ALA A 413 -25.54 1.50 37.25
C ALA A 413 -26.99 1.99 37.15
N THR A 414 -27.60 1.87 35.97
CA THR A 414 -29.01 2.25 35.75
C THR A 414 -29.96 1.39 36.59
N SER A 415 -29.71 0.09 36.72
CA SER A 415 -30.51 -0.81 37.58
C SER A 415 -30.39 -0.44 39.06
N GLN A 416 -29.18 -0.08 39.51
CA GLN A 416 -28.96 0.38 40.88
C GLN A 416 -29.71 1.69 41.17
N VAL A 417 -29.59 2.68 40.26
CA VAL A 417 -30.32 3.94 40.39
C VAL A 417 -31.83 3.71 40.37
N SER A 418 -32.35 2.88 39.47
CA SER A 418 -33.78 2.53 39.43
C SER A 418 -34.28 1.95 40.76
N THR A 419 -33.50 1.08 41.40
CA THR A 419 -33.84 0.51 42.71
C THR A 419 -33.83 1.57 43.81
N ALA A 420 -32.84 2.47 43.78
CA ALA A 420 -32.78 3.60 44.72
C ALA A 420 -33.94 4.59 44.52
N THR A 421 -34.33 4.86 43.26
CA THR A 421 -35.48 5.70 42.90
C THR A 421 -36.78 5.11 43.40
N GLU A 422 -36.97 3.78 43.32
CA GLU A 422 -38.14 3.10 43.89
C GLU A 422 -38.22 3.26 45.41
N ALA A 423 -37.10 3.06 46.11
CA ALA A 423 -37.01 3.29 47.56
C ALA A 423 -37.28 4.76 47.92
N GLN A 424 -36.78 5.71 47.12
CA GLN A 424 -37.02 7.14 47.30
C GLN A 424 -38.51 7.48 47.12
N ALA A 425 -39.19 6.89 46.14
CA ALA A 425 -40.63 7.08 45.94
C ALA A 425 -41.43 6.63 47.17
N GLN A 426 -41.09 5.45 47.71
CA GLN A 426 -41.72 4.93 48.92
C GLN A 426 -41.45 5.83 50.14
N ALA A 427 -40.23 6.33 50.29
CA ALA A 427 -39.86 7.25 51.36
C ALA A 427 -40.60 8.59 51.27
N SER A 428 -40.76 9.15 50.06
CA SER A 428 -41.55 10.36 49.82
C SER A 428 -43.03 10.15 50.15
N ALA A 429 -43.62 9.02 49.74
CA ALA A 429 -45.01 8.70 50.07
C ALA A 429 -45.22 8.56 51.59
N ALA A 430 -44.31 7.88 52.29
CA ALA A 430 -44.35 7.77 53.74
C ALA A 430 -44.18 9.13 54.44
N SER A 431 -43.31 9.99 53.91
CA SER A 431 -43.11 11.36 54.42
C SER A 431 -44.35 12.23 54.24
N ALA A 432 -45.03 12.11 53.09
CA ALA A 432 -46.28 12.83 52.85
C ALA A 432 -47.37 12.41 53.85
N ALA A 433 -47.54 11.11 54.09
CA ALA A 433 -48.49 10.61 55.08
C ALA A 433 -48.16 11.10 56.50
N ALA A 434 -46.88 11.09 56.89
CA ALA A 434 -46.46 11.61 58.19
C ALA A 434 -46.71 13.12 58.33
N LEU A 435 -46.56 13.89 57.24
CA LEU A 435 -46.86 15.33 57.24
C LEU A 435 -48.35 15.64 57.34
N GLU A 436 -49.23 14.79 56.78
CA GLU A 436 -50.67 14.90 57.01
C GLU A 436 -50.99 14.71 58.50
N GLU A 437 -50.41 13.69 59.15
CA GLU A 437 -50.60 13.43 60.58
C GLU A 437 -50.05 14.56 61.47
N VAL A 438 -48.89 15.11 61.14
CA VAL A 438 -48.32 16.28 61.83
C VAL A 438 -49.23 17.49 61.65
N THR A 439 -49.79 17.71 60.47
CA THR A 439 -50.71 18.84 60.21
C THR A 439 -51.99 18.71 61.03
N VAL A 440 -52.53 17.49 61.17
CA VAL A 440 -53.67 17.22 62.05
C VAL A 440 -53.31 17.53 63.50
N SER A 441 -52.16 17.06 63.98
CA SER A 441 -51.68 17.32 65.35
C SER A 441 -51.47 18.81 65.63
N ILE A 442 -50.92 19.56 64.67
CA ILE A 442 -50.75 21.02 64.77
C ILE A 442 -52.10 21.70 64.95
N ASN A 443 -53.12 21.32 64.19
CA ASN A 443 -54.46 21.88 64.33
C ASN A 443 -55.07 21.56 65.71
N GLU A 444 -54.91 20.33 66.19
CA GLU A 444 -55.39 19.91 67.51
C GLU A 444 -54.72 20.70 68.66
N VAL A 445 -53.39 20.87 68.60
CA VAL A 445 -52.65 21.71 69.57
C VAL A 445 -53.10 23.17 69.50
N SER A 446 -53.36 23.69 68.30
CA SER A 446 -53.85 25.07 68.14
C SER A 446 -55.24 25.26 68.76
N THR A 447 -56.15 24.30 68.59
CA THR A 447 -57.47 24.30 69.25
C THR A 447 -57.32 24.24 70.77
N LEU A 448 -56.48 23.33 71.27
CA LEU A 448 -56.25 23.17 72.72
C LEU A 448 -55.67 24.44 73.36
N ALA A 449 -54.75 25.12 72.66
CA ALA A 449 -54.22 26.40 73.10
C ALA A 449 -55.31 27.48 73.18
N GLY A 450 -56.19 27.56 72.18
CA GLY A 450 -57.33 28.49 72.20
C GLY A 450 -58.33 28.21 73.32
N GLU A 451 -58.63 26.94 73.58
CA GLU A 451 -59.49 26.53 74.71
C GLU A 451 -58.86 26.88 76.06
N THR A 452 -57.54 26.68 76.20
CA THR A 452 -56.78 27.03 77.41
C THR A 452 -56.76 28.54 77.64
N GLU A 453 -56.60 29.34 76.59
CA GLU A 453 -56.70 30.80 76.65
C GLU A 453 -58.08 31.24 77.16
N ALA A 454 -59.15 30.73 76.54
CA ALA A 454 -60.52 31.06 76.90
C ALA A 454 -60.88 30.64 78.33
N SER A 455 -60.44 29.45 78.75
CA SER A 455 -60.62 28.96 80.12
C SER A 455 -59.88 29.82 81.14
N SER A 456 -58.63 30.18 80.85
CA SER A 456 -57.83 31.05 81.72
C SER A 456 -58.44 32.45 81.86
N GLN A 457 -58.96 33.02 80.76
CA GLN A 457 -59.68 34.29 80.79
C GLN A 457 -60.99 34.20 81.60
N LYS A 458 -61.70 33.07 81.53
CA LYS A 458 -62.89 32.82 82.34
C LYS A 458 -62.53 32.74 83.82
N THR A 459 -61.46 32.03 84.18
CA THR A 459 -60.96 31.95 85.56
C THR A 459 -60.60 33.34 86.09
N SER A 460 -59.84 34.14 85.34
CA SER A 460 -59.48 35.52 85.74
C SER A 460 -60.71 36.35 86.09
N ARG A 461 -61.76 36.33 85.25
CA ARG A 461 -63.02 37.04 85.51
C ARG A 461 -63.76 36.54 86.74
N LEU A 462 -63.89 35.22 86.90
CA LEU A 462 -64.54 34.64 88.08
C LEU A 462 -63.80 34.98 89.37
N THR A 463 -62.47 35.07 89.31
CA THR A 463 -61.64 35.49 90.44
C THR A 463 -61.84 36.96 90.76
N GLU A 464 -61.88 37.85 89.76
CA GLU A 464 -62.22 39.28 89.94
C GLU A 464 -63.60 39.46 90.59
N GLU A 465 -64.62 38.73 90.12
CA GLU A 465 -65.96 38.72 90.71
C GLU A 465 -65.93 38.19 92.16
N SER A 466 -65.13 37.16 92.44
CA SER A 466 -64.99 36.58 93.78
C SER A 466 -64.27 37.51 94.75
N VAL A 467 -63.25 38.24 94.30
CA VAL A 467 -62.55 39.26 95.11
C VAL A 467 -63.50 40.39 95.49
N ALA A 468 -64.35 40.85 94.55
CA ALA A 468 -65.37 41.84 94.85
C ALA A 468 -66.36 41.35 95.93
N ALA A 469 -66.85 40.10 95.80
CA ALA A 469 -67.74 39.51 96.81
C ALA A 469 -67.08 39.31 98.18
N ILE A 470 -65.77 39.06 98.21
CA ILE A 470 -64.99 38.97 99.46
C ILE A 470 -64.85 40.35 100.11
N HIS A 471 -64.62 41.41 99.33
CA HIS A 471 -64.62 42.78 99.84
C HIS A 471 -65.97 43.15 100.47
N ASP A 472 -67.09 42.85 99.81
CA ASP A 472 -68.42 43.06 100.36
C ASP A 472 -68.62 42.28 101.68
N ALA A 473 -68.11 41.04 101.76
CA ALA A 473 -68.18 40.22 102.97
C ALA A 473 -67.32 40.78 104.11
N VAL A 474 -66.15 41.34 103.82
CA VAL A 474 -65.30 42.04 104.81
C VAL A 474 -66.05 43.24 105.39
N ASP A 475 -66.60 44.10 104.54
CA ASP A 475 -67.33 45.30 104.94
C ASP A 475 -68.54 44.94 105.84
N GLU A 476 -69.29 43.89 105.50
CA GLU A 476 -70.41 43.41 106.31
C GLU A 476 -69.95 42.87 107.68
N ILE A 477 -68.81 42.15 107.73
CA ILE A 477 -68.24 41.64 108.98
C ILE A 477 -67.73 42.78 109.88
N GLU A 478 -67.11 43.81 109.31
CA GLU A 478 -66.68 45.01 110.04
C GLU A 478 -67.89 45.81 110.58
N SER A 479 -68.95 45.93 109.79
CA SER A 479 -70.22 46.52 110.20
C SER A 479 -70.84 45.74 111.38
N MET A 480 -70.85 44.41 111.33
CA MET A 480 -71.28 43.56 112.44
C MET A 480 -70.42 43.75 113.69
N ALA A 481 -69.10 43.84 113.54
CA ALA A 481 -68.18 44.10 114.66
C ALA A 481 -68.51 45.44 115.35
N SER A 482 -68.75 46.49 114.56
CA SER A 482 -69.16 47.81 115.03
C SER A 482 -70.51 47.77 115.77
N ALA A 483 -71.51 47.09 115.20
CA ALA A 483 -72.84 46.94 115.80
C ALA A 483 -72.80 46.18 117.14
N ILE A 484 -71.98 45.14 117.25
CA ILE A 484 -71.78 44.40 118.51
C ILE A 484 -71.06 45.25 119.56
N SER A 485 -70.04 46.01 119.15
CA SER A 485 -69.34 46.94 120.04
C SER A 485 -70.30 48.00 120.61
N ALA A 486 -71.11 48.62 119.75
CA ALA A 486 -72.13 49.59 120.16
C ALA A 486 -73.20 48.97 121.07
N SER A 487 -73.64 47.74 120.76
CA SER A 487 -74.59 47.00 121.60
C SER A 487 -74.01 46.69 122.98
N SER A 488 -72.73 46.32 123.05
CA SER A 488 -72.01 46.07 124.30
C SER A 488 -71.95 47.33 125.17
N GLU A 489 -71.68 48.49 124.57
CA GLU A 489 -71.68 49.78 125.27
C GLU A 489 -73.08 50.15 125.81
N GLN A 490 -74.13 49.94 125.01
CA GLN A 490 -75.50 50.21 125.42
C GLN A 490 -75.96 49.30 126.57
N VAL A 491 -75.62 48.01 126.51
CA VAL A 491 -75.92 47.04 127.59
C VAL A 491 -75.13 47.38 128.85
N ALA A 492 -73.85 47.76 128.74
CA ALA A 492 -73.08 48.23 129.88
C ALA A 492 -73.71 49.48 130.55
N GLY A 493 -74.25 50.39 129.74
CA GLY A 493 -75.05 51.51 130.23
C GLY A 493 -76.32 51.08 130.99
N LEU A 494 -77.00 50.03 130.52
CA LEU A 494 -78.18 49.46 131.17
C LEU A 494 -77.83 48.78 132.50
N VAL A 495 -76.69 48.08 132.59
CA VAL A 495 -76.16 47.51 133.85
C VAL A 495 -76.03 48.61 134.90
N LYS A 496 -75.35 49.72 134.57
CA LYS A 496 -75.16 50.86 135.47
C LYS A 496 -76.49 51.48 135.92
N ARG A 497 -77.43 51.71 135.00
CA ARG A 497 -78.76 52.25 135.34
C ARG A 497 -79.56 51.29 136.22
N SER A 498 -79.43 49.98 136.00
CA SER A 498 -80.12 48.96 136.82
C SER A 498 -79.53 48.90 138.24
N GLU A 499 -78.22 49.07 138.40
CA GLU A 499 -77.58 49.23 139.72
C GLU A 499 -78.09 50.48 140.46
N GLU A 500 -78.20 51.61 139.76
CA GLU A 500 -78.76 52.85 140.32
C GLU A 500 -80.22 52.66 140.79
N VAL A 501 -81.08 52.05 139.96
CA VAL A 501 -82.48 51.76 140.32
C VAL A 501 -82.57 50.75 141.46
N GLY A 502 -81.71 49.73 141.47
CA GLY A 502 -81.62 48.78 142.58
C GLY A 502 -81.27 49.46 143.91
N GLY A 503 -80.31 50.41 143.88
CA GLY A 503 -79.97 51.23 145.03
C GLY A 503 -81.14 52.10 145.52
N ILE A 504 -81.86 52.75 144.61
CA ILE A 504 -83.05 53.55 144.94
C ILE A 504 -84.14 52.67 145.56
N ALA A 505 -84.43 51.50 144.97
CA ALA A 505 -85.42 50.57 145.50
C ALA A 505 -85.06 50.09 146.91
N GLY A 506 -83.77 49.88 147.19
CA GLY A 506 -83.24 49.60 148.53
C GLY A 506 -83.54 50.72 149.53
N VAL A 507 -83.24 51.97 149.18
CA VAL A 507 -83.53 53.14 150.03
C VAL A 507 -85.03 53.31 150.28
N ILE A 508 -85.89 53.14 149.26
CA ILE A 508 -87.35 53.24 149.44
C ILE A 508 -87.85 52.13 150.37
N ARG A 509 -87.29 50.91 150.28
CA ARG A 509 -87.60 49.83 151.21
C ARG A 509 -87.22 50.20 152.64
N GLU A 510 -86.03 50.74 152.86
CA GLU A 510 -85.61 51.21 154.19
C GLU A 510 -86.56 52.28 154.74
N ILE A 511 -86.98 53.24 153.91
CA ILE A 511 -87.98 54.25 154.29
C ILE A 511 -89.32 53.60 154.62
N ALA A 512 -89.77 52.62 153.84
CA ALA A 512 -91.02 51.91 154.08
C ALA A 512 -90.97 51.12 155.39
N ASP A 513 -89.88 50.40 155.66
CA ASP A 513 -89.68 49.66 156.92
C ASP A 513 -89.63 50.62 158.12
N GLN A 514 -88.96 51.77 158.00
CA GLN A 514 -88.97 52.83 159.01
C GLN A 514 -90.37 53.42 159.22
N THR A 515 -91.11 53.68 158.14
CA THR A 515 -92.47 54.23 158.19
C THR A 515 -93.43 53.23 158.82
N ASN A 516 -93.26 51.93 158.56
CA ASN A 516 -94.03 50.86 159.18
C ASN A 516 -93.80 50.81 160.70
N LEU A 517 -92.54 50.94 161.14
CA LEU A 517 -92.17 51.03 162.56
C LEU A 517 -92.74 52.28 163.24
N LEU A 518 -92.66 53.44 162.59
CA LEU A 518 -93.24 54.69 163.08
C LEU A 518 -94.76 54.59 163.19
N ALA A 519 -95.42 54.02 162.18
CA ALA A 519 -96.87 53.82 162.16
C ALA A 519 -97.32 52.81 163.22
N LEU A 520 -96.56 51.74 163.45
CA LEU A 520 -96.82 50.78 164.54
C LEU A 520 -96.73 51.46 165.91
N ASN A 521 -95.68 52.26 166.15
CA ASN A 521 -95.53 53.02 167.39
C ASN A 521 -96.69 54.01 167.58
N ALA A 522 -97.12 54.69 166.52
CA ALA A 522 -98.26 55.60 166.55
C ALA A 522 -99.60 54.87 166.81
N ALA A 523 -99.80 53.68 166.23
CA ALA A 523 -100.98 52.85 166.46
C ALA A 523 -101.06 52.33 167.91
N ILE A 524 -99.90 51.94 168.49
CA ILE A 524 -99.80 51.54 169.90
C ILE A 524 -100.18 52.71 170.82
N GLU A 525 -99.64 53.91 170.58
CA GLU A 525 -99.94 55.07 171.43
C GLU A 525 -101.39 55.56 171.26
N ALA A 526 -101.95 55.45 170.05
CA ALA A 526 -103.36 55.75 169.80
C ALA A 526 -104.31 54.75 170.49
N ALA A 527 -103.96 53.47 170.55
CA ALA A 527 -104.71 52.46 171.34
C ALA A 527 -104.65 52.75 172.85
N ARG A 528 -103.54 53.33 173.32
CA ARG A 528 -103.32 53.71 174.73
C ARG A 528 -104.18 54.90 175.18
N ALA A 529 -104.51 55.80 174.25
CA ALA A 529 -105.35 56.99 174.50
C ALA A 529 -106.87 56.71 174.58
N GLY A 530 -107.31 55.45 174.40
CA GLY A 530 -108.71 55.06 174.50
C GLY A 530 -109.64 55.74 173.48
N GLU A 531 -110.88 56.06 173.87
CA GLU A 531 -111.91 56.61 172.95
C GLU A 531 -111.52 57.92 172.25
N GLN A 532 -110.60 58.73 172.82
CA GLN A 532 -110.10 59.96 172.18
C GLN A 532 -109.08 59.70 171.05
N GLY A 533 -108.40 58.54 171.06
CA GLY A 533 -107.36 58.16 170.09
C GLY A 533 -107.88 57.43 168.85
N ARG A 534 -109.18 57.13 168.78
CA ARG A 534 -109.77 56.25 167.77
C ARG A 534 -109.54 56.72 166.33
N GLY A 535 -109.67 58.01 166.06
CA GLY A 535 -109.39 58.58 164.73
C GLY A 535 -107.92 58.50 164.32
N PHE A 536 -107.01 58.67 165.29
CA PHE A 536 -105.56 58.58 165.07
C PHE A 536 -105.09 57.14 164.85
N ALA A 537 -105.69 56.18 165.57
CA ALA A 537 -105.41 54.75 165.40
C ALA A 537 -105.74 54.27 163.98
N VAL A 538 -106.88 54.72 163.41
CA VAL A 538 -107.25 54.37 162.03
C VAL A 538 -106.24 54.92 161.02
N VAL A 539 -105.78 56.18 161.19
CA VAL A 539 -104.78 56.77 160.30
C VAL A 539 -103.42 56.05 160.44
N ALA A 540 -102.99 55.74 161.65
CA ALA A 540 -101.75 55.02 161.89
C ALA A 540 -101.76 53.60 161.29
N ASP A 541 -102.87 52.86 161.42
CA ASP A 541 -103.01 51.55 160.76
C ASP A 541 -103.06 51.65 159.23
N GLU A 542 -103.64 52.73 158.67
CA GLU A 542 -103.64 52.96 157.22
C GLU A 542 -102.24 53.29 156.70
N VAL A 543 -101.45 54.10 157.44
CA VAL A 543 -100.04 54.37 157.14
C VAL A 543 -99.20 53.10 157.27
N ARG A 544 -99.46 52.26 158.27
CA ARG A 544 -98.80 50.96 158.47
C ARG A 544 -99.04 50.02 157.28
N LYS A 545 -100.29 49.87 156.86
CA LYS A 545 -100.66 49.09 155.66
C LYS A 545 -100.04 49.66 154.39
N LEU A 546 -99.95 50.99 154.26
CA LEU A 546 -99.30 51.64 153.12
C LEU A 546 -97.80 51.38 153.10
N ALA A 547 -97.15 51.41 154.26
CA ALA A 547 -95.74 51.10 154.43
C ALA A 547 -95.43 49.62 154.13
N GLU A 548 -96.25 48.68 154.62
CA GLU A 548 -96.14 47.25 154.28
C GLU A 548 -96.33 47.01 152.77
N ARG A 549 -97.30 47.68 152.13
CA ARG A 549 -97.50 47.62 150.67
C ARG A 549 -96.32 48.22 149.91
N THR A 550 -95.73 49.30 150.40
CA THR A 550 -94.55 49.94 149.80
C THR A 550 -93.33 49.03 149.90
N ALA A 551 -93.07 48.42 151.06
CA ALA A 551 -91.97 47.48 151.27
C ALA A 551 -92.11 46.21 150.41
N LYS A 552 -93.35 45.71 150.24
CA LYS A 552 -93.62 44.60 149.34
C LYS A 552 -93.36 44.97 147.87
N ALA A 553 -93.86 46.13 147.43
CA ALA A 553 -93.65 46.61 146.06
C ALA A 553 -92.16 46.86 145.75
N THR A 554 -91.39 47.43 146.70
CA THR A 554 -89.94 47.62 146.51
C THR A 554 -89.17 46.30 146.54
N HIS A 555 -89.63 45.28 147.27
CA HIS A 555 -89.05 43.95 147.20
C HIS A 555 -89.25 43.30 145.82
N GLU A 556 -90.47 43.41 145.26
CA GLU A 556 -90.76 42.94 143.90
C GLU A 556 -89.93 43.71 142.85
N ILE A 557 -89.74 45.03 143.01
CA ILE A 557 -88.83 45.84 142.18
C ILE A 557 -87.38 45.35 142.30
N ALA A 558 -86.88 45.12 143.51
CA ALA A 558 -85.51 44.64 143.72
C ALA A 558 -85.29 43.27 143.07
N GLN A 559 -86.27 42.38 143.13
CA GLN A 559 -86.21 41.08 142.45
C GLN A 559 -86.18 41.23 140.92
N MET A 560 -87.04 42.10 140.35
CA MET A 560 -87.02 42.39 138.90
C MET A 560 -85.70 43.02 138.46
N ILE A 561 -85.13 43.95 139.24
CA ILE A 561 -83.82 44.54 138.96
C ILE A 561 -82.70 43.49 139.04
N GLY A 562 -82.75 42.58 140.02
CA GLY A 562 -81.79 41.47 140.10
C GLY A 562 -81.82 40.59 138.85
N GLN A 563 -83.02 40.26 138.36
CA GLN A 563 -83.19 39.52 137.10
C GLN A 563 -82.63 40.30 135.90
N ILE A 564 -82.93 41.60 135.79
CA ILE A 564 -82.38 42.47 134.72
C ILE A 564 -80.84 42.50 134.77
N GLN A 565 -80.24 42.59 135.96
CA GLN A 565 -78.79 42.58 136.13
C GLN A 565 -78.15 41.26 135.71
N ASP A 566 -78.79 40.13 136.01
CA ASP A 566 -78.31 38.80 135.59
C ASP A 566 -78.43 38.62 134.07
N GLU A 567 -79.57 38.98 133.47
CA GLU A 567 -79.79 38.92 132.03
C GLU A 567 -78.84 39.84 131.24
N THR A 568 -78.56 41.04 131.77
CA THR A 568 -77.60 41.97 131.15
C THR A 568 -76.16 41.49 131.28
N ARG A 569 -75.74 40.93 132.43
CA ARG A 569 -74.42 40.29 132.58
C ARG A 569 -74.23 39.14 131.60
N GLN A 570 -75.26 38.30 131.44
CA GLN A 570 -75.23 37.22 130.46
C GLN A 570 -75.11 37.75 129.02
N SER A 571 -75.79 38.85 128.71
CA SER A 571 -75.73 39.50 127.40
C SER A 571 -74.33 40.07 127.09
N VAL A 572 -73.68 40.72 128.06
CA VAL A 572 -72.28 41.20 127.92
C VAL A 572 -71.32 40.04 127.69
N SER A 573 -71.43 38.96 128.48
CA SER A 573 -70.56 37.78 128.31
C SER A 573 -70.74 37.13 126.93
N CYS A 574 -71.97 37.12 126.39
CA CYS A 574 -72.24 36.64 125.04
C CYS A 574 -71.57 37.54 123.99
N MET A 575 -71.68 38.86 124.12
CA MET A 575 -71.04 39.84 123.21
C MET A 575 -69.51 39.74 123.25
N GLU A 576 -68.90 39.62 124.43
CA GLU A 576 -67.46 39.39 124.61
C GLU A 576 -66.99 38.09 123.95
N ALA A 577 -67.80 37.03 123.97
CA ALA A 577 -67.49 35.75 123.33
C ALA A 577 -67.63 35.79 121.80
N VAL A 578 -68.40 36.73 121.23
CA VAL A 578 -68.59 36.87 119.77
C VAL A 578 -67.45 37.67 119.13
N ALA A 579 -66.89 38.67 119.82
CA ALA A 579 -65.78 39.49 119.31
C ALA A 579 -64.58 38.68 118.75
N PRO A 580 -64.01 37.68 119.46
CA PRO A 580 -62.91 36.88 118.91
C PRO A 580 -63.33 36.00 117.73
N LYS A 581 -64.62 35.61 117.65
CA LYS A 581 -65.13 34.83 116.51
C LYS A 581 -65.20 35.69 115.24
N ILE A 582 -65.53 36.98 115.38
CA ILE A 582 -65.52 37.92 114.25
C ILE A 582 -64.10 38.16 113.75
N GLN A 583 -63.14 38.39 114.64
CA GLN A 583 -61.72 38.54 114.25
C GLN A 583 -61.19 37.30 113.53
N HIS A 584 -61.53 36.10 114.01
CA HIS A 584 -61.15 34.85 113.34
C HIS A 584 -61.86 34.67 111.99
N GLY A 585 -63.11 35.11 111.86
CA GLY A 585 -63.83 35.16 110.58
C GLY A 585 -63.14 36.07 109.57
N LEU A 586 -62.77 37.28 109.99
CA LEU A 586 -62.07 38.26 109.16
C LEU A 586 -60.72 37.73 108.67
N ALA A 587 -59.93 37.09 109.55
CA ALA A 587 -58.66 36.48 109.19
C ALA A 587 -58.82 35.37 108.12
N LYS A 588 -59.88 34.56 108.21
CA LYS A 588 -60.17 33.53 107.20
C LYS A 588 -60.59 34.12 105.86
N VAL A 589 -61.42 35.18 105.88
CA VAL A 589 -61.85 35.87 104.65
C VAL A 589 -60.66 36.54 103.96
N SER A 590 -59.75 37.16 104.72
CA SER A 590 -58.49 37.70 104.19
C SER A 590 -57.63 36.61 103.53
N ALA A 591 -57.49 35.44 104.17
CA ALA A 591 -56.74 34.33 103.59
C ALA A 591 -57.36 33.81 102.28
N VAL A 592 -58.69 33.84 102.14
CA VAL A 592 -59.37 33.51 100.88
C VAL A 592 -59.06 34.56 99.81
N SER A 593 -59.00 35.84 100.16
CA SER A 593 -58.59 36.91 99.23
C SER A 593 -57.18 36.67 98.65
N ASP A 594 -56.20 36.37 99.51
CA ASP A 594 -54.82 36.09 99.08
C ASP A 594 -54.74 34.87 98.14
N MET A 595 -55.55 33.84 98.40
CA MET A 595 -55.65 32.65 97.53
C MET A 595 -56.24 33.01 96.16
N LEU A 596 -57.26 33.88 96.12
CA LEU A 596 -57.86 34.36 94.87
C LEU A 596 -56.86 35.19 94.07
N ASP A 597 -56.10 36.09 94.68
CA ASP A 597 -55.05 36.85 93.99
C ASP A 597 -54.01 35.92 93.34
N THR A 598 -53.61 34.86 94.04
CA THR A 598 -52.72 33.82 93.50
C THR A 598 -53.35 33.10 92.30
N ILE A 599 -54.63 32.73 92.38
CA ILE A 599 -55.36 32.09 91.27
C ILE A 599 -55.46 33.03 90.05
N SER A 600 -55.68 34.33 90.27
CA SER A 600 -55.72 35.34 89.20
C SER A 600 -54.38 35.46 88.47
N ALA A 601 -53.28 35.48 89.23
CA ALA A 601 -51.93 35.51 88.68
C ALA A 601 -51.62 34.26 87.85
N GLU A 602 -51.93 33.06 88.36
CA GLU A 602 -51.74 31.78 87.66
C GLU A 602 -52.62 31.67 86.40
N ALA A 603 -53.85 32.18 86.44
CA ALA A 603 -54.72 32.25 85.26
C ALA A 603 -54.15 33.19 84.19
N THR A 604 -53.59 34.33 84.60
CA THR A 604 -52.95 35.29 83.68
C THR A 604 -51.70 34.69 83.04
N ASP A 605 -50.86 33.98 83.80
CA ASP A 605 -49.69 33.28 83.26
C ASP A 605 -50.08 32.14 82.30
N SER A 606 -51.09 31.33 82.68
CA SER A 606 -51.63 30.27 81.83
C SER A 606 -52.13 30.80 80.48
N ARG A 607 -52.84 31.93 80.50
CA ARG A 607 -53.29 32.61 79.27
C ARG A 607 -52.11 33.06 78.40
N LYS A 608 -51.05 33.61 79.01
CA LYS A 608 -49.85 34.03 78.28
C LYS A 608 -49.16 32.84 77.61
N ARG A 609 -48.98 31.73 78.33
CA ARG A 609 -48.39 30.50 77.78
C ARG A 609 -49.22 29.90 76.65
N ALA A 610 -50.54 29.92 76.78
CA ALA A 610 -51.44 29.48 75.72
C ALA A 610 -51.26 30.29 74.41
N LEU A 611 -51.10 31.61 74.52
CA LEU A 611 -50.79 32.46 73.37
C LEU A 611 -49.41 32.17 72.75
N GLU A 612 -48.39 31.90 73.56
CA GLU A 612 -47.07 31.49 73.08
C GLU A 612 -47.14 30.16 72.31
N VAL A 613 -47.86 29.17 72.84
CA VAL A 613 -48.12 27.88 72.15
C VAL A 613 -48.87 28.10 70.85
N ALA A 614 -49.92 28.92 70.83
CA ALA A 614 -50.68 29.20 69.61
C ALA A 614 -49.81 29.84 68.51
N ASN A 615 -48.90 30.75 68.89
CA ASN A 615 -47.96 31.36 67.94
C ASN A 615 -46.94 30.36 67.41
N ALA A 616 -46.32 29.54 68.29
CA ALA A 616 -45.39 28.49 67.88
C ALA A 616 -46.06 27.46 66.96
N THR A 617 -47.32 27.11 67.23
CA THR A 617 -48.12 26.17 66.41
C THR A 617 -48.41 26.75 65.03
N ARG A 618 -48.64 28.07 64.92
CA ARG A 618 -48.80 28.77 63.63
C ARG A 618 -47.51 28.74 62.80
N GLU A 619 -46.36 28.93 63.44
CA GLU A 619 -45.05 28.82 62.76
C GLU A 619 -44.78 27.38 62.30
N GLN A 620 -45.10 26.38 63.14
CA GLN A 620 -45.02 24.97 62.77
C GLN A 620 -45.92 24.62 61.57
N ALA A 621 -47.12 25.20 61.48
CA ALA A 621 -48.02 24.99 60.33
C ALA A 621 -47.39 25.49 59.01
N VAL A 622 -46.74 26.67 59.05
CA VAL A 622 -46.03 27.21 57.87
C VAL A 622 -44.86 26.29 57.50
N ALA A 623 -44.05 25.89 58.47
CA ALA A 623 -42.93 24.98 58.25
C ALA A 623 -43.39 23.62 57.68
N ALA A 624 -44.44 23.02 58.23
CA ALA A 624 -44.99 21.75 57.74
C ALA A 624 -45.45 21.84 56.28
N ASN A 625 -46.09 22.95 55.89
CA ASN A 625 -46.50 23.18 54.50
C ASN A 625 -45.29 23.30 53.55
N ASP A 626 -44.22 23.95 53.98
CA ASP A 626 -42.99 24.04 53.18
C ASP A 626 -42.30 22.68 53.05
N VAL A 627 -42.29 21.85 54.11
CA VAL A 627 -41.80 20.46 54.01
C VAL A 627 -42.68 19.65 53.05
N ALA A 628 -44.00 19.81 53.09
CA ALA A 628 -44.92 19.11 52.18
C ALA A 628 -44.63 19.43 50.71
N LYS A 629 -44.43 20.71 50.36
CA LYS A 629 -44.02 21.11 49.00
C LYS A 629 -42.68 20.51 48.59
N ASN A 630 -41.71 20.43 49.51
CA ASN A 630 -40.43 19.80 49.22
C ASN A 630 -40.57 18.29 48.98
N VAL A 631 -41.41 17.59 49.75
CA VAL A 631 -41.70 16.17 49.55
C VAL A 631 -42.36 15.92 48.18
N GLU A 632 -43.31 16.77 47.79
CA GLU A 632 -43.95 16.73 46.47
C GLU A 632 -42.93 16.95 45.33
N HIS A 633 -42.04 17.93 45.48
CA HIS A 633 -40.96 18.18 44.54
C HIS A 633 -40.02 16.96 44.42
N VAL A 634 -39.65 16.33 45.53
CA VAL A 634 -38.83 15.12 45.54
C VAL A 634 -39.55 13.96 44.85
N ALA A 635 -40.86 13.81 45.04
CA ALA A 635 -41.66 12.81 44.33
C ALA A 635 -41.64 13.05 42.81
N GLN A 636 -41.82 14.30 42.35
CA GLN A 636 -41.72 14.65 40.93
C GLN A 636 -40.34 14.34 40.36
N MET A 637 -39.25 14.74 41.03
CA MET A 637 -37.88 14.42 40.60
C MET A 637 -37.63 12.91 40.52
N THR A 638 -38.27 12.14 41.41
CA THR A 638 -38.18 10.68 41.42
C THR A 638 -38.84 10.09 40.17
N GLU A 639 -40.00 10.61 39.73
CA GLU A 639 -40.63 10.20 38.47
C GLU A 639 -39.77 10.54 37.24
N GLU A 640 -39.22 11.76 37.18
CA GLU A 640 -38.33 12.19 36.09
C GLU A 640 -37.05 11.34 36.03
N THR A 641 -36.48 11.02 37.19
CA THR A 641 -35.32 10.12 37.29
C THR A 641 -35.67 8.73 36.76
N ASN A 642 -36.85 8.20 37.12
CA ASN A 642 -37.31 6.91 36.64
C ASN A 642 -37.49 6.88 35.11
N ALA A 643 -38.06 7.94 34.53
CA ALA A 643 -38.17 8.10 33.07
C ALA A 643 -36.78 8.12 32.39
N THR A 644 -35.82 8.84 32.99
CA THR A 644 -34.43 8.90 32.50
C THR A 644 -33.75 7.54 32.58
N MET A 645 -33.96 6.78 33.66
CA MET A 645 -33.39 5.43 33.79
C MET A 645 -33.92 4.48 32.70
N ARG A 646 -35.22 4.54 32.36
CA ARG A 646 -35.76 3.75 31.24
C ARG A 646 -35.08 4.08 29.91
N ALA A 647 -34.81 5.35 29.64
CA ALA A 647 -34.08 5.77 28.45
C ALA A 647 -32.63 5.26 28.46
N ASN A 648 -31.96 5.28 29.61
CA ASN A 648 -30.59 4.76 29.76
C ASN A 648 -30.50 3.25 29.53
N VAL A 649 -31.48 2.46 29.97
CA VAL A 649 -31.55 1.02 29.65
C VAL A 649 -31.61 0.81 28.13
N ALA A 650 -32.47 1.56 27.43
CA ALA A 650 -32.59 1.46 25.98
C ALA A 650 -31.28 1.88 25.26
N ASN A 651 -30.61 2.92 25.75
CA ASN A 651 -29.33 3.38 25.21
C ASN A 651 -28.20 2.38 25.46
N ALA A 652 -28.13 1.77 26.64
CA ALA A 652 -27.16 0.71 26.95
C ALA A 652 -27.35 -0.49 26.01
N ALA A 653 -28.59 -0.91 25.80
CA ALA A 653 -28.90 -1.98 24.85
C ALA A 653 -28.47 -1.63 23.41
N ARG A 654 -28.72 -0.39 22.96
CA ARG A 654 -28.27 0.10 21.65
C ARG A 654 -26.75 0.11 21.52
N LEU A 655 -26.03 0.62 22.52
CA LEU A 655 -24.56 0.64 22.50
C LEU A 655 -23.98 -0.78 22.46
N GLN A 656 -24.57 -1.71 23.21
CA GLN A 656 -24.15 -3.10 23.20
C GLN A 656 -24.41 -3.76 21.84
N GLN A 657 -25.55 -3.47 21.21
CA GLN A 657 -25.82 -3.92 19.83
C GLN A 657 -24.81 -3.33 18.84
N MET A 658 -24.54 -2.02 18.90
CA MET A 658 -23.57 -1.36 18.01
C MET A 658 -22.16 -1.92 18.17
N ALA A 659 -21.72 -2.19 19.40
CA ALA A 659 -20.45 -2.85 19.68
C ALA A 659 -20.39 -4.26 19.07
N GLN A 660 -21.48 -5.02 19.20
CA GLN A 660 -21.57 -6.36 18.62
C GLN A 660 -21.57 -6.33 17.09
N ASP A 661 -22.30 -5.41 16.48
CA ASP A 661 -22.35 -5.21 15.03
C ASP A 661 -20.97 -4.81 14.48
N LEU A 662 -20.29 -3.85 15.12
CA LEU A 662 -18.92 -3.46 14.75
C LEU A 662 -17.97 -4.65 14.86
N ARG A 663 -18.05 -5.42 15.96
CA ARG A 663 -17.22 -6.61 16.17
C ARG A 663 -17.47 -7.65 15.08
N GLN A 664 -18.72 -7.82 14.65
CA GLN A 664 -19.09 -8.77 13.59
C GLN A 664 -18.66 -8.28 12.19
N GLN A 665 -18.75 -6.99 11.91
CA GLN A 665 -18.26 -6.40 10.65
C GLN A 665 -16.74 -6.56 10.50
N VAL A 666 -15.99 -6.43 11.59
CA VAL A 666 -14.53 -6.60 11.56
C VAL A 666 -14.07 -8.04 11.78
N ALA A 667 -14.94 -8.95 12.23
CA ALA A 667 -14.59 -10.37 12.46
C ALA A 667 -14.15 -11.11 11.19
N TYR A 668 -14.53 -10.60 10.01
CA TYR A 668 -14.03 -11.08 8.73
C TYR A 668 -12.50 -10.94 8.62
N PHE A 669 -11.93 -9.90 9.22
CA PHE A 669 -10.50 -9.61 9.16
C PHE A 669 -9.75 -10.39 10.24
N LYS A 670 -8.75 -11.16 9.81
CA LYS A 670 -7.78 -11.81 10.69
C LYS A 670 -6.66 -10.83 10.97
N VAL A 671 -6.58 -10.43 12.23
CA VAL A 671 -5.56 -9.55 12.80
C VAL A 671 -4.74 -10.35 13.80
N SER A 672 -3.46 -9.98 13.91
CA SER A 672 -2.51 -10.69 14.77
C SER A 672 -2.69 -10.39 16.25
#